data_AF-A0A7Y2GF89-F1
#
_entry.id   AF-A0A7Y2GF89-F1
#
_cell.length_a   1.000
_cell.length_b   1.000
_cell.length_c   1.000
_cell.angle_alpha   90.00
_cell.angle_beta   90.00
_cell.angle_gamma   90.00
#
_symmetry.space_group_name_H-M   'P 1'
#
loop_
_entity.id
_entity.type
_entity.pdbx_description
1 polymer ?
#
loop_
_entity_poly.entity_id
_entity_poly.type
_entity_poly.pdbx_seq_one_letter_code
_entity_poly.pdbx_strand_id
1 'polypeptide(L)'
;MLIAAGFPGSAVAQDDPCSGLLFSTSEDFLTRGPEPADGNPIISDGDLLAWHVSAGARICRRNADLIRQFDISRVDLGLDAVASVDEKRRLIAFSTELDSPNGDQFTAGDLLFTNGGIIPNAALLTLFDLPRSLDLGLDAVTLIGEEERLRRLAELARSGRLRDNPDRLIGFLKELDVDIWFSTEGTPPEIGKPIFLDGDLLSARDGVIVRSNASLLPALPAGIPVRGADFGLDAFTPALDPIENVPVELLSTEIVGFGPTPFTDGDVLQPGPSIWLKAGDLLKTLEPATRDLGLDALHENVGDVVQCAPPSITFISNVEVGMIDPTTGLANWGGVTQRPFARNIRIQGSMPELVNCPDLANYEYRVEVDQGAGFPTFADPGVVHPASENWRRMVRPTPASPCPISRNDTYDSDALGWFSVTDYRRFDGCGDPPSLAVWDSTSGASDALVRVRLVMREIGATTPTYVSGSVRVQIDNDLISLPDNLLQTSSGTGDMWFDIYRASETSPLGDQCKVEGDGADVVLDMKGRINDDHFWKYDLRWSGGFVVGAHMITTAADQTDFDDGRADLDDEGTQPPTSILVPLKDGFDLSAAYATVAAAQSVPTELPDVCGFTVHFRAWDRAIDLNFVRSSNYFSNRSRHTTMWRSFCVSR
;
A
#
# COMPACT_ATOMS: atom_id res chain seq x y z
N MET A 1 -59.15 3.54 15.88
CA MET A 1 -58.54 3.68 14.54
C MET A 1 -57.66 4.93 14.63
N LEU A 2 -56.34 4.90 14.70
CA LEU A 2 -55.32 3.86 14.62
C LEU A 2 -54.17 4.33 15.56
N ILE A 3 -53.63 3.44 16.39
CA ILE A 3 -52.43 3.68 17.19
C ILE A 3 -51.23 3.55 16.25
N ALA A 4 -50.43 4.60 16.09
CA ALA A 4 -49.14 4.51 15.41
C ALA A 4 -48.10 4.05 16.45
N ALA A 5 -47.69 2.79 16.34
CA ALA A 5 -46.56 2.26 17.08
C ALA A 5 -45.28 2.88 16.51
N GLY A 6 -44.54 3.61 17.35
CA GLY A 6 -43.17 4.00 17.06
C GLY A 6 -42.29 2.76 17.08
N PHE A 7 -41.58 2.51 15.98
CA PHE A 7 -40.51 1.53 15.95
C PHE A 7 -39.43 1.94 16.97
N PRO A 8 -38.94 1.03 17.83
CA PRO A 8 -37.79 1.32 18.66
C PRO A 8 -36.60 1.62 17.75
N GLY A 9 -35.99 2.79 17.95
CA GLY A 9 -34.72 3.14 17.32
C GLY A 9 -33.74 2.01 17.58
N SER A 10 -33.11 1.52 16.52
CA SER A 10 -31.98 0.61 16.63
C SER A 10 -30.93 1.29 17.50
N ALA A 11 -30.67 0.72 18.68
CA ALA A 11 -29.53 1.11 19.47
C ALA A 11 -28.29 0.82 18.61
N VAL A 12 -27.65 1.88 18.14
CA VAL A 12 -26.30 1.81 17.57
C VAL A 12 -25.45 1.13 18.63
N ALA A 13 -24.82 -0.01 18.29
CA ALA A 13 -23.88 -0.65 19.19
C ALA A 13 -22.86 0.41 19.62
N GLN A 14 -22.75 0.64 20.93
CA GLN A 14 -21.79 1.60 21.48
C GLN A 14 -20.40 1.08 21.13
N ASP A 15 -19.68 1.78 20.25
CA ASP A 15 -18.30 1.44 19.88
C ASP A 15 -17.46 1.33 21.16
N ASP A 16 -16.78 0.20 21.32
CA ASP A 16 -15.83 0.00 22.41
C ASP A 16 -14.71 1.04 22.30
N PRO A 17 -14.51 1.94 23.29
CA PRO A 17 -13.46 2.96 23.22
C PRO A 17 -12.07 2.37 23.09
N CYS A 18 -11.91 1.10 23.48
CA CYS A 18 -10.68 0.37 23.39
C CYS A 18 -10.55 -0.44 22.10
N SER A 19 -11.39 -0.33 21.06
CA SER A 19 -11.16 -1.06 19.80
C SER A 19 -10.08 -0.40 18.91
N GLY A 20 -9.30 -1.19 18.18
CA GLY A 20 -8.24 -0.73 17.24
C GLY A 20 -6.81 -0.94 17.75
N LEU A 21 -5.84 -0.18 17.28
CA LEU A 21 -4.45 -0.27 17.76
C LEU A 21 -4.35 0.43 19.12
N LEU A 22 -4.00 -0.29 20.18
CA LEU A 22 -3.76 0.28 21.50
C LEU A 22 -2.35 0.87 21.58
N PHE A 23 -2.20 2.01 22.24
CA PHE A 23 -0.89 2.62 22.43
C PHE A 23 -0.84 3.62 23.60
N SER A 24 0.37 4.04 23.98
CA SER A 24 0.62 5.22 24.83
C SER A 24 1.72 6.09 24.24
N THR A 25 1.76 7.36 24.63
CA THR A 25 2.83 8.30 24.24
C THR A 25 3.84 8.45 25.38
N SER A 26 5.06 8.86 25.07
CA SER A 26 6.13 9.08 26.05
C SER A 26 6.04 10.39 26.82
N GLU A 27 5.17 11.30 26.39
CA GLU A 27 5.06 12.62 26.98
C GLU A 27 3.59 13.00 27.19
N ASP A 28 3.33 13.60 28.35
CA ASP A 28 2.07 14.28 28.64
C ASP A 28 1.76 15.36 27.61
N PHE A 29 0.51 15.46 27.16
CA PHE A 29 0.11 16.53 26.26
C PHE A 29 -1.30 17.07 26.47
N LEU A 30 -1.48 18.31 26.02
CA LEU A 30 -2.78 18.97 25.96
C LEU A 30 -3.45 18.67 24.62
N THR A 31 -4.61 18.01 24.64
CA THR A 31 -5.46 17.82 23.45
C THR A 31 -6.26 19.08 23.12
N ARG A 32 -6.41 19.38 21.82
CA ARG A 32 -7.29 20.47 21.33
C ARG A 32 -8.60 19.98 20.71
N GLY A 33 -8.80 18.67 20.60
CA GLY A 33 -10.08 18.09 20.18
C GLY A 33 -10.02 16.57 20.11
N PRO A 34 -11.19 15.89 20.00
CA PRO A 34 -12.45 16.25 20.68
C PRO A 34 -12.27 16.31 22.21
N GLU A 35 -13.14 17.02 22.92
CA GLU A 35 -13.10 17.07 24.39
C GLU A 35 -13.19 15.64 24.96
N PRO A 36 -12.22 15.23 25.80
CA PRO A 36 -12.28 13.93 26.47
C PRO A 36 -13.59 13.73 27.24
N ALA A 37 -14.08 12.50 27.30
CA ALA A 37 -15.38 12.18 27.90
C ALA A 37 -15.47 12.55 29.40
N ASP A 38 -14.34 12.66 30.08
CA ASP A 38 -14.23 13.09 31.47
C ASP A 38 -14.00 14.61 31.64
N GLY A 39 -13.88 15.35 30.54
CA GLY A 39 -13.63 16.79 30.52
C GLY A 39 -12.20 17.21 30.88
N ASN A 40 -11.27 16.26 31.06
CA ASN A 40 -9.87 16.59 31.33
C ASN A 40 -9.07 16.65 30.01
N PRO A 41 -8.62 17.84 29.56
CA PRO A 41 -7.92 18.00 28.28
C PRO A 41 -6.44 17.58 28.33
N ILE A 42 -5.93 17.18 29.49
CA ILE A 42 -4.59 16.59 29.60
C ILE A 42 -4.71 15.10 29.31
N ILE A 43 -3.94 14.63 28.34
CA ILE A 43 -3.70 13.21 28.07
C ILE A 43 -2.33 12.90 28.63
N SER A 44 -2.28 11.90 29.49
CA SER A 44 -1.08 11.55 30.21
C SER A 44 -0.27 10.49 29.46
N ASP A 45 1.04 10.45 29.65
CA ASP A 45 1.92 9.38 29.14
C ASP A 45 1.55 7.98 29.72
N GLY A 46 0.76 7.95 30.79
CA GLY A 46 0.16 6.77 31.37
C GLY A 46 -1.25 6.43 30.88
N ASP A 47 -1.86 7.24 30.00
CA ASP A 47 -3.18 6.96 29.45
C ASP A 47 -3.12 5.97 28.28
N LEU A 48 -3.89 4.89 28.37
CA LEU A 48 -4.04 3.97 27.24
C LEU A 48 -4.97 4.57 26.20
N LEU A 49 -4.42 4.81 25.01
CA LEU A 49 -5.12 5.27 23.82
C LEU A 49 -5.47 4.11 22.90
N ALA A 50 -6.42 4.34 22.00
CA ALA A 50 -6.77 3.43 20.92
C ALA A 50 -6.93 4.20 19.61
N TRP A 51 -6.33 3.71 18.53
CA TRP A 51 -6.43 4.25 17.19
C TRP A 51 -7.23 3.32 16.28
N HIS A 52 -8.20 3.86 15.55
CA HIS A 52 -8.96 3.10 14.57
C HIS A 52 -9.04 3.85 13.24
N VAL A 53 -8.87 3.14 12.11
CA VAL A 53 -8.82 3.75 10.77
C VAL A 53 -9.99 4.70 10.46
N SER A 54 -11.19 4.41 10.95
CA SER A 54 -12.38 5.24 10.70
C SER A 54 -12.64 6.34 11.73
N ALA A 55 -11.97 6.31 12.89
CA ALA A 55 -12.28 7.20 14.02
C ALA A 55 -11.05 7.97 14.56
N GLY A 56 -9.84 7.57 14.16
CA GLY A 56 -8.57 8.04 14.70
C GLY A 56 -8.34 7.61 16.15
N ALA A 57 -7.43 8.33 16.82
CA ALA A 57 -7.09 8.14 18.23
C ALA A 57 -8.16 8.68 19.18
N ARG A 58 -8.38 7.93 20.26
CA ARG A 58 -9.27 8.24 21.39
C ARG A 58 -8.73 7.61 22.66
N ILE A 59 -9.17 8.11 23.82
CA ILE A 59 -8.80 7.55 25.12
C ILE A 59 -9.56 6.24 25.34
N CYS A 60 -8.83 5.14 25.50
CA CYS A 60 -9.36 3.84 25.86
C CYS A 60 -9.52 3.73 27.39
N ARG A 61 -8.46 4.02 28.15
CA ARG A 61 -8.46 4.03 29.61
C ARG A 61 -7.51 5.10 30.14
N ARG A 62 -7.88 5.74 31.25
CA ARG A 62 -6.97 6.63 31.96
C ARG A 62 -5.93 5.85 32.76
N ASN A 63 -4.76 6.43 33.02
CA ASN A 63 -3.74 5.83 33.89
C ASN A 63 -4.35 5.34 35.22
N ALA A 64 -5.11 6.22 35.88
CA ALA A 64 -5.80 5.93 37.15
C ALA A 64 -6.79 4.75 37.08
N ASP A 65 -7.27 4.39 35.88
CA ASP A 65 -8.15 3.24 35.69
C ASP A 65 -7.37 1.93 35.54
N LEU A 66 -6.16 1.98 34.97
CA LEU A 66 -5.24 0.84 34.85
C LEU A 66 -4.70 0.45 36.24
N ILE A 67 -4.19 1.43 37.00
CA ILE A 67 -3.56 1.19 38.30
C ILE A 67 -4.54 1.06 39.48
N ARG A 68 -5.86 1.15 39.22
CA ARG A 68 -6.90 1.24 40.26
C ARG A 68 -6.85 0.11 41.31
N GLN A 69 -6.40 -1.09 40.94
CA GLN A 69 -6.32 -2.23 41.86
C GLN A 69 -5.14 -2.17 42.84
N PHE A 70 -4.20 -1.23 42.65
CA PHE A 70 -2.96 -1.16 43.41
C PHE A 70 -2.96 -0.09 44.51
N ASP A 71 -4.11 0.45 44.93
CA ASP A 71 -4.20 1.45 46.01
C ASP A 71 -3.26 2.68 45.80
N ILE A 72 -3.04 3.02 44.54
CA ILE A 72 -2.31 4.22 44.13
C ILE A 72 -3.36 5.24 43.72
N SER A 73 -3.23 6.47 44.22
CA SER A 73 -4.19 7.53 43.92
C SER A 73 -3.46 8.82 43.55
N ARG A 74 -3.91 9.42 42.44
CA ARG A 74 -3.48 10.76 41.97
C ARG A 74 -2.00 10.88 41.60
N VAL A 75 -1.36 9.78 41.27
CA VAL A 75 -0.01 9.74 40.71
C VAL A 75 -0.14 9.12 39.34
N ASP A 76 0.50 9.76 38.37
CA ASP A 76 0.73 9.18 37.07
C ASP A 76 2.06 8.42 37.11
N LEU A 77 2.05 7.21 36.57
CA LEU A 77 3.22 6.32 36.58
C LEU A 77 3.73 6.02 35.17
N GLY A 78 3.19 6.68 34.14
CA GLY A 78 3.47 6.33 32.75
C GLY A 78 2.90 4.97 32.35
N LEU A 79 3.01 4.64 31.07
CA LEU A 79 2.62 3.35 30.51
C LEU A 79 3.67 2.93 29.48
N ASP A 80 4.51 1.99 29.90
CA ASP A 80 5.74 1.60 29.19
C ASP A 80 5.60 0.27 28.45
N ALA A 81 4.55 -0.49 28.74
CA ALA A 81 4.17 -1.62 27.89
C ALA A 81 2.69 -1.91 28.05
N VAL A 82 2.09 -2.47 27.00
CA VAL A 82 0.70 -2.89 27.05
C VAL A 82 0.46 -4.16 26.23
N ALA A 83 -0.40 -5.03 26.72
CA ALA A 83 -0.96 -6.15 25.99
C ALA A 83 -2.39 -6.44 26.44
N SER A 84 -3.28 -6.81 25.51
CA SER A 84 -4.61 -7.30 25.90
C SER A 84 -4.58 -8.78 26.21
N VAL A 85 -5.22 -9.19 27.31
CA VAL A 85 -5.43 -10.61 27.66
C VAL A 85 -6.65 -11.19 26.97
N ASP A 86 -7.61 -10.34 26.57
CA ASP A 86 -8.84 -10.77 25.93
C ASP A 86 -9.27 -9.92 24.74
N GLU A 87 -10.04 -10.52 23.84
CA GLU A 87 -10.52 -9.83 22.62
C GLU A 87 -11.36 -8.59 22.94
N LYS A 88 -12.06 -8.61 24.08
CA LYS A 88 -12.92 -7.53 24.56
C LYS A 88 -12.17 -6.49 25.39
N ARG A 89 -10.84 -6.61 25.52
CA ARG A 89 -9.93 -5.66 26.18
C ARG A 89 -10.38 -5.28 27.59
N ARG A 90 -11.00 -6.24 28.28
CA ARG A 90 -11.47 -6.07 29.66
C ARG A 90 -10.35 -6.28 30.65
N LEU A 91 -9.46 -7.21 30.33
CA LEU A 91 -8.26 -7.52 31.09
C LEU A 91 -7.04 -7.10 30.26
N ILE A 92 -6.28 -6.15 30.78
CA ILE A 92 -5.08 -5.59 30.16
C ILE A 92 -3.90 -5.97 31.05
N ALA A 93 -2.83 -6.44 30.41
CA ALA A 93 -1.51 -6.55 31.01
C ALA A 93 -0.71 -5.31 30.61
N PHE A 94 0.08 -4.75 31.51
CA PHE A 94 0.81 -3.52 31.28
C PHE A 94 2.03 -3.38 32.20
N SER A 95 2.97 -2.52 31.82
CA SER A 95 4.04 -2.03 32.71
C SER A 95 3.94 -0.52 32.89
N THR A 96 4.65 0.02 33.86
CA THR A 96 4.70 1.46 34.17
C THR A 96 6.14 1.94 34.13
N GLU A 97 6.35 3.17 33.67
CA GLU A 97 7.64 3.86 33.67
C GLU A 97 8.22 4.01 35.09
N LEU A 98 7.36 4.22 36.08
CA LEU A 98 7.76 4.48 37.47
C LEU A 98 7.37 3.35 38.44
N ASP A 99 8.27 3.09 39.38
CA ASP A 99 8.00 2.26 40.55
C ASP A 99 6.76 2.72 41.32
N SER A 100 6.10 1.79 42.00
CA SER A 100 5.00 2.16 42.89
C SER A 100 5.49 3.09 44.01
N PRO A 101 4.77 4.21 44.27
CA PRO A 101 5.08 5.10 45.39
C PRO A 101 4.84 4.42 46.75
N ASN A 102 4.04 3.35 46.76
CA ASN A 102 3.84 2.49 47.91
C ASN A 102 4.93 1.42 47.90
N GLY A 103 6.11 1.76 48.42
CA GLY A 103 7.32 0.91 48.36
C GLY A 103 7.07 -0.58 48.63
N ASP A 104 7.81 -1.43 47.91
CA ASP A 104 7.69 -2.90 47.83
C ASP A 104 6.44 -3.44 47.13
N GLN A 105 5.61 -2.59 46.52
CA GLN A 105 4.41 -3.06 45.82
C GLN A 105 4.71 -3.63 44.42
N PHE A 106 5.36 -2.85 43.54
CA PHE A 106 5.85 -3.27 42.24
C PHE A 106 6.90 -2.26 41.75
N THR A 107 7.69 -2.66 40.77
CA THR A 107 8.72 -1.82 40.13
C THR A 107 8.44 -1.63 38.64
N ALA A 108 9.18 -0.75 37.97
CA ALA A 108 8.98 -0.42 36.56
C ALA A 108 9.14 -1.61 35.60
N GLY A 109 9.93 -2.62 35.96
CA GLY A 109 10.05 -3.86 35.16
C GLY A 109 9.02 -4.95 35.48
N ASP A 110 8.05 -4.71 36.36
CA ASP A 110 7.03 -5.71 36.71
C ASP A 110 5.85 -5.69 35.70
N LEU A 111 5.47 -6.86 35.18
CA LEU A 111 4.26 -6.97 34.35
C LEU A 111 3.01 -7.04 35.24
N LEU A 112 2.20 -5.99 35.17
CA LEU A 112 0.96 -5.78 35.92
C LEU A 112 -0.26 -6.21 35.11
N PHE A 113 -1.37 -6.50 35.80
CA PHE A 113 -2.67 -6.79 35.19
C PHE A 113 -3.76 -5.96 35.84
N THR A 114 -4.77 -5.52 35.07
CA THR A 114 -5.90 -4.72 35.59
C THR A 114 -6.80 -5.47 36.59
N ASN A 115 -6.62 -6.79 36.76
CA ASN A 115 -7.22 -7.57 37.84
C ASN A 115 -6.40 -7.55 39.16
N GLY A 116 -5.28 -6.83 39.20
CA GLY A 116 -4.34 -6.77 40.34
C GLY A 116 -3.25 -7.85 40.32
N GLY A 117 -3.12 -8.61 39.24
CA GLY A 117 -2.04 -9.59 39.05
C GLY A 117 -0.69 -8.93 38.79
N ILE A 118 0.39 -9.54 39.30
CA ILE A 118 1.76 -9.04 39.13
C ILE A 118 2.71 -10.21 38.85
N ILE A 119 3.45 -10.10 37.74
CA ILE A 119 4.57 -10.97 37.38
C ILE A 119 5.85 -10.14 37.58
N PRO A 120 6.69 -10.48 38.57
CA PRO A 120 7.87 -9.66 38.85
C PRO A 120 8.89 -9.68 37.71
N ASN A 121 9.65 -8.60 37.53
CA ASN A 121 10.75 -8.52 36.55
C ASN A 121 11.72 -9.71 36.70
N ALA A 122 12.08 -10.02 37.96
CA ALA A 122 12.95 -11.16 38.28
C ALA A 122 12.41 -12.51 37.77
N ALA A 123 11.07 -12.66 37.64
CA ALA A 123 10.45 -13.85 37.07
C ALA A 123 10.61 -13.91 35.55
N LEU A 124 10.47 -12.78 34.86
CA LEU A 124 10.67 -12.66 33.40
C LEU A 124 12.12 -12.92 33.02
N LEU A 125 13.06 -12.40 33.82
CA LEU A 125 14.51 -12.52 33.58
C LEU A 125 15.14 -13.81 34.10
N THR A 126 14.36 -14.72 34.70
CA THR A 126 14.89 -15.92 35.39
C THR A 126 15.79 -16.78 34.50
N LEU A 127 15.45 -16.95 33.22
CA LEU A 127 16.23 -17.80 32.30
C LEU A 127 17.49 -17.12 31.73
N PHE A 128 17.65 -15.81 31.93
CA PHE A 128 18.81 -15.04 31.47
C PHE A 128 19.93 -14.96 32.52
N ASP A 129 19.77 -15.63 33.67
CA ASP A 129 20.76 -15.73 34.77
C ASP A 129 21.23 -14.36 35.30
N LEU A 130 20.32 -13.39 35.32
CA LEU A 130 20.57 -12.04 35.84
C LEU A 130 20.32 -11.95 37.36
N PRO A 131 20.95 -11.00 38.06
CA PRO A 131 20.68 -10.76 39.47
C PRO A 131 19.20 -10.46 39.72
N ARG A 132 18.57 -11.14 40.67
CA ARG A 132 17.14 -10.95 41.00
C ARG A 132 16.76 -9.54 41.48
N SER A 133 17.74 -8.76 41.93
CA SER A 133 17.56 -7.38 42.37
C SER A 133 17.71 -6.37 41.24
N LEU A 134 18.08 -6.84 40.04
CA LEU A 134 18.22 -5.98 38.87
C LEU A 134 16.83 -5.70 38.34
N ASP A 135 16.49 -4.42 38.29
CA ASP A 135 15.36 -3.94 37.50
C ASP A 135 15.86 -3.33 36.21
N LEU A 136 15.19 -3.62 35.09
CA LEU A 136 15.57 -3.20 33.75
C LEU A 136 14.46 -2.46 33.01
N GLY A 137 13.32 -2.17 33.66
CA GLY A 137 12.15 -1.60 32.95
C GLY A 137 11.49 -2.62 32.02
N LEU A 138 10.35 -2.26 31.43
CA LEU A 138 9.63 -3.09 30.47
C LEU A 138 8.94 -2.23 29.41
N ASP A 139 9.59 -2.18 28.25
CA ASP A 139 9.25 -1.28 27.13
C ASP A 139 8.33 -1.93 26.10
N ALA A 140 8.30 -3.27 26.04
CA ALA A 140 7.39 -3.97 25.16
C ALA A 140 6.90 -5.25 25.80
N VAL A 141 5.63 -5.56 25.59
CA VAL A 141 5.04 -6.83 26.01
C VAL A 141 4.08 -7.34 24.94
N THR A 142 4.23 -8.62 24.58
CA THR A 142 3.27 -9.37 23.77
C THR A 142 2.97 -10.69 24.48
N LEU A 143 1.68 -11.00 24.65
CA LEU A 143 1.24 -12.26 25.21
C LEU A 143 0.95 -13.28 24.11
N ILE A 144 1.61 -14.43 24.16
CA ILE A 144 1.46 -15.50 23.15
C ILE A 144 0.64 -16.64 23.75
N GLY A 145 -0.51 -16.93 23.14
CA GLY A 145 -1.34 -18.09 23.49
C GLY A 145 -2.83 -17.80 23.41
N GLU A 146 -3.64 -18.84 23.67
CA GLU A 146 -5.10 -18.73 23.64
C GLU A 146 -5.65 -17.88 24.81
N GLU A 147 -6.68 -17.08 24.55
CA GLU A 147 -7.31 -16.17 25.54
C GLU A 147 -7.60 -16.85 26.88
N GLU A 148 -8.21 -18.05 26.88
CA GLU A 148 -8.56 -18.75 28.13
C GLU A 148 -7.31 -19.05 28.97
N ARG A 149 -6.19 -19.38 28.32
CA ARG A 149 -4.92 -19.73 28.98
C ARG A 149 -4.21 -18.48 29.49
N LEU A 150 -4.26 -17.38 28.74
CA LEU A 150 -3.77 -16.07 29.19
C LEU A 150 -4.57 -15.54 30.38
N ARG A 151 -5.90 -15.69 30.38
CA ARG A 151 -6.74 -15.37 31.56
C ARG A 151 -6.34 -16.19 32.79
N ARG A 152 -6.00 -17.48 32.62
CA ARG A 152 -5.49 -18.31 33.73
C ARG A 152 -4.12 -17.84 34.21
N LEU A 153 -3.23 -17.42 33.32
CA LEU A 153 -1.94 -16.81 33.69
C LEU A 153 -2.14 -15.55 34.54
N ALA A 154 -3.05 -14.65 34.13
CA ALA A 154 -3.37 -13.44 34.89
C ALA A 154 -3.94 -13.74 36.29
N GLU A 155 -4.76 -14.79 36.44
CA GLU A 155 -5.24 -15.23 37.76
C GLU A 155 -4.13 -15.86 38.62
N LEU A 156 -3.17 -16.56 38.01
CA LEU A 156 -1.98 -17.05 38.72
C LEU A 156 -1.11 -15.90 39.23
N ALA A 157 -0.91 -14.86 38.41
CA ALA A 157 -0.18 -13.65 38.80
C ALA A 157 -0.86 -12.95 39.99
N ARG A 158 -2.19 -12.88 39.98
CA ARG A 158 -2.99 -12.31 41.09
C ARG A 158 -2.91 -13.09 42.39
N SER A 159 -2.53 -14.37 42.34
CA SER A 159 -2.44 -15.20 43.54
C SER A 159 -1.21 -14.90 44.41
N GLY A 160 -0.29 -14.03 43.97
CA GLY A 160 0.95 -13.67 44.68
C GLY A 160 2.05 -14.73 44.64
N ARG A 161 1.79 -15.91 44.06
CA ARG A 161 2.74 -17.04 44.05
C ARG A 161 4.05 -16.76 43.30
N LEU A 162 4.00 -15.86 42.30
CA LEU A 162 5.15 -15.47 41.50
C LEU A 162 6.04 -14.45 42.22
N ARG A 163 5.49 -13.63 43.13
CA ARG A 163 6.29 -12.77 44.01
C ARG A 163 7.07 -13.58 45.02
N ASP A 164 6.42 -14.57 45.64
CA ASP A 164 7.05 -15.44 46.64
C ASP A 164 8.13 -16.34 46.03
N ASN A 165 7.94 -16.76 44.78
CA ASN A 165 8.85 -17.65 44.07
C ASN A 165 8.83 -17.39 42.55
N PRO A 166 9.64 -16.44 42.07
CA PRO A 166 9.73 -16.05 40.65
C PRO A 166 10.03 -17.22 39.70
N ASP A 167 10.85 -18.19 40.14
CA ASP A 167 11.30 -19.32 39.32
C ASP A 167 10.14 -20.22 38.82
N ARG A 168 8.95 -20.08 39.42
CA ARG A 168 7.76 -20.85 39.04
C ARG A 168 7.14 -20.39 37.73
N LEU A 169 7.41 -19.17 37.26
CA LEU A 169 6.81 -18.62 36.05
C LEU A 169 7.02 -19.55 34.85
N ILE A 170 8.26 -20.00 34.62
CA ILE A 170 8.62 -20.87 33.49
C ILE A 170 7.79 -22.16 33.48
N GLY A 171 7.54 -22.74 34.66
CA GLY A 171 6.71 -23.93 34.81
C GLY A 171 5.26 -23.66 34.39
N PHE A 172 4.70 -22.52 34.80
CA PHE A 172 3.34 -22.14 34.43
C PHE A 172 3.21 -21.79 32.94
N LEU A 173 4.18 -21.06 32.37
CA LEU A 173 4.19 -20.74 30.93
C LEU A 173 4.20 -22.03 30.08
N LYS A 174 5.00 -23.02 30.47
CA LYS A 174 5.05 -24.34 29.79
C LYS A 174 3.78 -25.17 30.02
N GLU A 175 3.23 -25.18 31.23
CA GLU A 175 2.00 -25.92 31.54
C GLU A 175 0.78 -25.37 30.80
N LEU A 176 0.69 -24.04 30.70
CA LEU A 176 -0.39 -23.36 30.00
C LEU A 176 -0.15 -23.26 28.49
N ASP A 177 1.04 -23.62 28.00
CA ASP A 177 1.43 -23.45 26.59
C ASP A 177 1.19 -22.00 26.13
N VAL A 178 1.75 -21.07 26.91
CA VAL A 178 1.73 -19.62 26.68
C VAL A 178 3.15 -19.08 26.81
N ASP A 179 3.43 -17.94 26.19
CA ASP A 179 4.70 -17.22 26.34
C ASP A 179 4.45 -15.73 26.58
N ILE A 180 5.44 -15.06 27.14
CA ILE A 180 5.49 -13.60 27.27
C ILE A 180 6.71 -13.17 26.49
N TRP A 181 6.47 -12.47 25.38
CA TRP A 181 7.53 -11.80 24.65
C TRP A 181 7.66 -10.39 25.19
N PHE A 182 8.88 -9.95 25.48
CA PHE A 182 9.10 -8.66 26.11
C PHE A 182 10.41 -8.00 25.70
N SER A 183 10.49 -6.68 25.89
CA SER A 183 11.70 -5.87 25.81
C SER A 183 11.99 -5.20 27.14
N THR A 184 13.15 -4.57 27.31
CA THR A 184 13.56 -3.90 28.56
C THR A 184 14.36 -2.64 28.26
N GLU A 185 14.10 -1.54 28.96
CA GLU A 185 14.85 -0.26 28.93
C GLU A 185 16.36 -0.44 29.16
N GLY A 186 16.74 -1.40 30.00
CA GLY A 186 18.12 -1.61 30.41
C GLY A 186 18.86 -2.69 29.62
N THR A 187 20.09 -2.39 29.17
CA THR A 187 21.04 -3.40 28.64
C THR A 187 21.97 -3.97 29.74
N PRO A 188 21.84 -5.25 30.16
CA PRO A 188 22.67 -5.83 31.21
C PRO A 188 23.96 -6.51 30.70
N PRO A 189 25.02 -6.68 31.53
CA PRO A 189 25.79 -5.63 32.19
C PRO A 189 27.29 -5.64 31.81
N GLU A 190 27.76 -6.41 30.82
CA GLU A 190 29.16 -6.30 30.36
C GLU A 190 29.27 -5.33 29.18
N ILE A 191 29.86 -4.15 29.43
CA ILE A 191 30.26 -3.17 28.40
C ILE A 191 31.15 -3.89 27.36
N GLY A 192 30.56 -4.24 26.21
CA GLY A 192 31.20 -4.96 25.11
C GLY A 192 30.80 -6.43 24.91
N LYS A 193 30.02 -7.02 25.82
CA LYS A 193 29.40 -8.36 25.68
C LYS A 193 28.03 -8.42 26.39
N PRO A 194 27.04 -7.62 25.95
CA PRO A 194 25.70 -7.71 26.51
C PRO A 194 25.11 -9.12 26.28
N ILE A 195 24.31 -9.60 27.23
CA ILE A 195 23.59 -10.88 27.11
C ILE A 195 22.46 -10.74 26.07
N PHE A 196 21.76 -9.60 26.15
CA PHE A 196 20.81 -9.08 25.19
C PHE A 196 20.89 -7.55 25.23
N LEU A 197 20.34 -6.92 24.21
CA LEU A 197 20.18 -5.46 24.10
C LEU A 197 18.80 -5.05 24.58
N ASP A 198 18.67 -3.78 24.97
CA ASP A 198 17.35 -3.20 25.25
C ASP A 198 16.47 -3.38 24.02
N GLY A 199 16.96 -3.07 22.82
CA GLY A 199 16.18 -3.26 21.60
C GLY A 199 15.96 -4.71 21.13
N ASP A 200 16.25 -5.73 21.95
CA ASP A 200 16.00 -7.15 21.65
C ASP A 200 14.65 -7.62 22.22
N LEU A 201 13.86 -8.32 21.41
CA LEU A 201 12.65 -9.00 21.86
C LEU A 201 12.99 -10.38 22.45
N LEU A 202 12.62 -10.60 23.71
CA LEU A 202 12.97 -11.76 24.53
C LEU A 202 11.77 -12.67 24.79
N SER A 203 12.00 -13.98 24.97
CA SER A 203 10.98 -14.95 25.42
C SER A 203 11.19 -15.31 26.89
N ALA A 204 10.18 -15.08 27.73
CA ALA A 204 10.21 -15.47 29.14
C ALA A 204 10.13 -16.99 29.33
N ARG A 205 9.39 -17.71 28.47
CA ARG A 205 9.22 -19.17 28.57
C ARG A 205 10.49 -19.93 28.20
N ASP A 206 11.14 -19.48 27.13
CA ASP A 206 12.22 -20.23 26.49
C ASP A 206 13.61 -19.62 26.76
N GLY A 207 13.69 -18.38 27.25
CA GLY A 207 14.95 -17.75 27.66
C GLY A 207 15.86 -17.44 26.49
N VAL A 208 15.27 -17.02 25.38
CA VAL A 208 15.96 -16.75 24.11
C VAL A 208 15.60 -15.36 23.59
N ILE A 209 16.50 -14.78 22.80
CA ILE A 209 16.20 -13.63 21.96
C ILE A 209 15.34 -14.13 20.79
N VAL A 210 14.07 -13.76 20.77
CA VAL A 210 13.11 -14.05 19.70
C VAL A 210 13.48 -13.25 18.47
N ARG A 211 13.78 -11.96 18.65
CA ARG A 211 14.26 -11.05 17.61
C ARG A 211 15.30 -10.12 18.18
N SER A 212 16.46 -10.03 17.52
CA SER A 212 17.45 -9.05 17.93
C SER A 212 17.17 -7.67 17.35
N ASN A 213 17.66 -6.61 17.98
CA ASN A 213 17.60 -5.23 17.51
C ASN A 213 18.13 -5.11 16.06
N ALA A 214 19.22 -5.81 15.77
CA ALA A 214 19.79 -5.91 14.42
C ALA A 214 18.86 -6.58 13.40
N SER A 215 18.02 -7.53 13.82
CA SER A 215 17.04 -8.22 12.96
C SER A 215 15.76 -7.40 12.77
N LEU A 216 15.38 -6.61 13.77
CA LEU A 216 14.23 -5.72 13.71
C LEU A 216 14.54 -4.49 12.84
N LEU A 217 15.78 -4.01 12.85
CA LEU A 217 16.21 -2.83 12.10
C LEU A 217 17.41 -3.13 11.17
N PRO A 218 17.27 -4.05 10.19
CA PRO A 218 18.40 -4.52 9.37
C PRO A 218 19.05 -3.44 8.50
N ALA A 219 18.29 -2.41 8.11
CA ALA A 219 18.80 -1.30 7.29
C ALA A 219 19.54 -0.22 8.08
N LEU A 220 19.43 -0.23 9.41
CA LEU A 220 20.09 0.70 10.32
C LEU A 220 21.32 0.05 10.96
N PRO A 221 22.27 0.83 11.53
CA PRO A 221 23.40 0.27 12.28
C PRO A 221 22.98 -0.28 13.67
N ALA A 222 21.80 -0.89 13.75
CA ALA A 222 21.19 -1.44 14.96
C ALA A 222 21.94 -2.69 15.45
N GLY A 223 22.21 -2.74 16.74
CA GLY A 223 22.97 -3.77 17.44
C GLY A 223 24.37 -3.32 17.85
N ILE A 224 24.57 -3.01 19.13
CA ILE A 224 25.90 -2.95 19.76
C ILE A 224 26.34 -4.33 20.25
N PRO A 225 27.65 -4.59 20.40
CA PRO A 225 28.79 -3.75 20.04
C PRO A 225 29.19 -3.88 18.55
N VAL A 226 28.46 -4.66 17.75
CA VAL A 226 28.92 -5.13 16.43
C VAL A 226 28.67 -4.13 15.31
N ARG A 227 27.52 -3.43 15.31
CA ARG A 227 27.08 -2.58 14.19
C ARG A 227 27.23 -1.09 14.49
N GLY A 228 26.57 -0.57 15.52
CA GLY A 228 26.72 0.86 15.84
C GLY A 228 25.92 1.39 17.02
N ALA A 229 24.61 1.14 17.08
CA ALA A 229 23.73 1.67 18.13
C ALA A 229 22.74 0.61 18.60
N ASP A 230 22.39 0.65 19.87
CA ASP A 230 21.14 0.07 20.36
C ASP A 230 20.06 1.14 20.11
N PHE A 231 18.94 0.78 19.51
CA PHE A 231 17.88 1.76 19.19
C PHE A 231 16.74 1.76 20.21
N GLY A 232 16.78 0.86 21.19
CA GLY A 232 15.64 0.59 22.07
C GLY A 232 14.52 -0.16 21.33
N LEU A 233 13.56 -0.68 22.09
CA LEU A 233 12.32 -1.26 21.57
C LEU A 233 11.15 -0.94 22.51
N ASP A 234 10.69 0.30 22.43
CA ASP A 234 9.57 0.93 23.18
C ASP A 234 8.20 0.34 22.85
N ALA A 235 8.14 -0.47 21.80
CA ALA A 235 6.89 -1.10 21.41
C ALA A 235 7.15 -2.25 20.47
N PHE A 236 6.43 -3.35 20.69
CA PHE A 236 6.33 -4.44 19.74
C PHE A 236 4.97 -5.11 19.84
N THR A 237 4.33 -5.32 18.70
CA THR A 237 3.13 -6.15 18.63
C THR A 237 3.04 -6.85 17.29
N PRO A 238 2.71 -8.16 17.25
CA PRO A 238 2.19 -8.75 16.03
C PRO A 238 0.83 -8.10 15.74
N ALA A 239 0.56 -7.83 14.47
CA ALA A 239 -0.69 -7.23 14.01
C ALA A 239 -1.16 -7.92 12.73
N LEU A 240 -2.34 -7.53 12.26
CA LEU A 240 -2.78 -7.81 10.90
C LEU A 240 -2.74 -6.51 10.12
N ASP A 241 -2.18 -6.55 8.92
CA ASP A 241 -2.33 -5.43 8.00
C ASP A 241 -3.84 -5.24 7.72
N PRO A 242 -4.42 -4.06 7.94
CA PRO A 242 -5.86 -3.86 7.82
C PRO A 242 -6.36 -3.95 6.37
N ILE A 243 -5.47 -3.86 5.37
CA ILE A 243 -5.78 -3.93 3.95
C ILE A 243 -5.54 -5.35 3.42
N GLU A 244 -4.37 -5.91 3.71
CA GLU A 244 -3.94 -7.22 3.19
C GLU A 244 -4.41 -8.39 4.07
N ASN A 245 -4.77 -8.11 5.33
CA ASN A 245 -5.14 -9.09 6.37
C ASN A 245 -4.08 -10.19 6.55
N VAL A 246 -2.81 -9.82 6.38
CA VAL A 246 -1.64 -10.68 6.60
C VAL A 246 -0.98 -10.33 7.94
N PRO A 247 -0.36 -11.31 8.61
CA PRO A 247 0.42 -11.04 9.80
C PRO A 247 1.56 -10.08 9.48
N VAL A 248 1.62 -8.99 10.22
CA VAL A 248 2.74 -8.04 10.21
C VAL A 248 3.26 -7.90 11.62
N GLU A 249 4.49 -7.40 11.75
CA GLU A 249 5.05 -7.01 13.04
C GLU A 249 5.12 -5.49 13.04
N LEU A 250 4.59 -4.89 14.10
CA LEU A 250 4.65 -3.45 14.32
C LEU A 250 5.57 -3.17 15.51
N LEU A 251 6.39 -2.14 15.41
CA LEU A 251 7.35 -1.78 16.45
C LEU A 251 7.57 -0.26 16.54
N SER A 252 8.11 0.20 17.66
CA SER A 252 8.66 1.55 17.86
C SER A 252 10.05 1.48 18.51
N THR A 253 10.76 2.60 18.59
CA THR A 253 12.13 2.68 19.11
C THR A 253 12.38 3.98 19.86
N GLU A 254 13.13 3.93 20.96
CA GLU A 254 13.49 5.09 21.82
C GLU A 254 14.26 6.18 21.08
N ILE A 255 15.18 5.78 20.20
CA ILE A 255 16.13 6.74 19.65
C ILE A 255 15.54 7.46 18.44
N VAL A 256 15.22 8.75 18.64
CA VAL A 256 15.16 9.74 17.55
C VAL A 256 16.52 9.72 16.86
N GLY A 257 16.60 9.11 15.68
CA GLY A 257 17.87 9.00 14.97
C GLY A 257 18.52 10.38 14.81
N PHE A 258 19.67 10.60 15.45
CA PHE A 258 20.49 11.78 15.22
C PHE A 258 21.11 11.69 13.81
N GLY A 259 20.36 12.12 12.79
CA GLY A 259 20.75 12.03 11.39
C GLY A 259 19.56 11.81 10.45
N PRO A 260 19.78 11.48 9.18
CA PRO A 260 18.72 11.25 8.19
C PRO A 260 18.09 9.86 8.35
N THR A 261 17.59 9.50 9.53
CA THR A 261 16.64 8.38 9.63
C THR A 261 15.28 8.86 9.11
N PRO A 262 14.53 8.04 8.36
CA PRO A 262 13.27 8.47 7.77
C PRO A 262 12.11 8.54 8.78
N PHE A 263 12.33 8.14 10.04
CA PHE A 263 11.31 7.99 11.08
C PHE A 263 11.72 8.65 12.41
N THR A 264 10.74 8.87 13.29
CA THR A 264 10.87 9.34 14.68
C THR A 264 10.56 8.24 15.70
N ASP A 265 10.89 8.49 16.96
CA ASP A 265 10.55 7.64 18.13
C ASP A 265 9.03 7.40 18.34
N GLY A 266 8.18 8.29 17.82
CA GLY A 266 6.73 8.11 17.83
C GLY A 266 6.13 7.39 16.61
N ASP A 267 6.93 6.98 15.62
CA ASP A 267 6.42 6.34 14.41
C ASP A 267 6.23 4.83 14.62
N VAL A 268 5.10 4.27 14.17
CA VAL A 268 4.90 2.82 14.12
C VAL A 268 5.59 2.28 12.87
N LEU A 269 6.55 1.39 13.06
CA LEU A 269 7.40 0.80 12.03
C LEU A 269 7.05 -0.66 11.76
N GLN A 270 7.46 -1.16 10.60
CA GLN A 270 7.61 -2.60 10.32
C GLN A 270 9.11 -2.96 10.34
N PRO A 271 9.48 -4.23 10.62
CA PRO A 271 10.87 -4.67 10.58
C PRO A 271 11.61 -4.19 9.33
N GLY A 272 12.68 -3.41 9.53
CA GLY A 272 13.27 -2.55 8.52
C GLY A 272 13.07 -1.06 8.83
N PRO A 273 13.28 -0.17 7.86
CA PRO A 273 13.07 1.27 8.01
C PRO A 273 11.71 1.71 7.45
N SER A 274 10.71 0.81 7.43
CA SER A 274 9.40 1.07 6.82
C SER A 274 8.46 1.66 7.85
N ILE A 275 8.01 2.89 7.62
CA ILE A 275 6.97 3.52 8.43
C ILE A 275 5.63 2.94 8.03
N TRP A 276 4.95 2.30 8.99
CA TRP A 276 3.58 1.82 8.83
C TRP A 276 2.58 2.94 9.11
N LEU A 277 2.76 3.67 10.22
CA LEU A 277 1.94 4.82 10.59
C LEU A 277 2.80 5.88 11.25
N LYS A 278 2.66 7.13 10.80
CA LYS A 278 3.40 8.25 11.39
C LYS A 278 2.79 8.67 12.73
N ALA A 279 3.62 9.11 13.67
CA ALA A 279 3.20 9.66 14.96
C ALA A 279 2.10 10.73 14.80
N GLY A 280 2.32 11.63 13.84
CA GLY A 280 1.38 12.72 13.52
C GLY A 280 0.03 12.24 12.97
N ASP A 281 -0.02 11.08 12.31
CA ASP A 281 -1.27 10.48 11.82
C ASP A 281 -1.96 9.63 12.89
N LEU A 282 -1.18 8.98 13.76
CA LEU A 282 -1.65 8.26 14.94
C LEU A 282 -2.40 9.21 15.88
N LEU A 283 -1.83 10.38 16.19
CA LEU A 283 -2.39 11.33 17.16
C LEU A 283 -3.28 12.43 16.56
N LYS A 284 -3.45 12.44 15.23
CA LYS A 284 -4.06 13.56 14.49
C LYS A 284 -5.40 14.02 15.05
N THR A 285 -6.27 13.09 15.42
CA THR A 285 -7.62 13.39 15.91
C THR A 285 -7.65 13.97 17.31
N LEU A 286 -6.57 13.78 18.09
CA LEU A 286 -6.40 14.37 19.42
C LEU A 286 -5.85 15.80 19.36
N GLU A 287 -5.42 16.26 18.18
CA GLU A 287 -4.89 17.61 17.94
C GLU A 287 -3.87 18.07 19.01
N PRO A 288 -2.77 17.31 19.24
CA PRO A 288 -1.78 17.68 20.24
C PRO A 288 -1.16 19.04 19.92
N ALA A 289 -0.82 19.80 20.97
CA ALA A 289 -0.17 21.09 20.83
C ALA A 289 1.30 20.99 20.37
N THR A 290 1.89 19.79 20.43
CA THR A 290 3.23 19.42 19.96
C THR A 290 3.13 18.28 18.93
N ARG A 291 4.24 17.95 18.27
CA ARG A 291 4.29 16.91 17.22
C ARG A 291 5.14 15.70 17.60
N ASP A 292 6.11 15.88 18.48
CA ASP A 292 7.05 14.84 18.91
C ASP A 292 6.65 14.47 20.34
N LEU A 293 6.07 13.27 20.50
CA LEU A 293 5.52 12.75 21.75
C LEU A 293 6.03 11.34 22.07
N GLY A 294 6.85 10.75 21.21
CA GLY A 294 7.29 9.36 21.31
C GLY A 294 6.12 8.35 21.31
N LEU A 295 6.45 7.08 21.52
CA LEU A 295 5.51 5.96 21.59
C LEU A 295 6.07 4.88 22.52
N ASP A 296 5.53 4.81 23.74
CA ASP A 296 6.04 3.93 24.82
C ASP A 296 5.26 2.63 24.97
N ALA A 297 4.15 2.46 24.25
CA ALA A 297 3.41 1.22 24.32
C ALA A 297 2.66 0.99 23.03
N LEU A 298 2.56 -0.27 22.59
CA LEU A 298 1.82 -0.65 21.40
C LEU A 298 1.26 -2.06 21.52
N HIS A 299 -0.02 -2.23 21.23
CA HIS A 299 -0.66 -3.54 21.14
C HIS A 299 -1.79 -3.55 20.11
N GLU A 300 -1.75 -4.50 19.19
CA GLU A 300 -2.92 -4.82 18.37
C GLU A 300 -3.53 -6.13 18.86
N ASN A 301 -4.86 -6.22 18.89
CA ASN A 301 -5.45 -7.54 18.93
C ASN A 301 -5.30 -8.07 17.51
N VAL A 302 -4.35 -8.99 17.32
CA VAL A 302 -4.51 -10.04 16.33
C VAL A 302 -5.73 -10.85 16.76
N GLY A 303 -6.94 -10.29 16.61
CA GLY A 303 -8.18 -11.02 16.79
C GLY A 303 -8.02 -12.27 15.96
N ASP A 304 -8.16 -13.43 16.61
CA ASP A 304 -7.73 -14.76 16.14
C ASP A 304 -7.01 -14.66 14.81
N VAL A 305 -5.66 -14.69 14.76
CA VAL A 305 -4.86 -14.83 13.51
C VAL A 305 -5.76 -15.52 12.55
N VAL A 306 -6.36 -14.81 11.57
CA VAL A 306 -7.51 -15.40 10.88
C VAL A 306 -6.94 -16.66 10.31
N GLN A 307 -7.30 -17.81 10.93
CA GLN A 307 -6.50 -19.02 10.72
C GLN A 307 -6.50 -19.32 9.22
N CYS A 308 -7.52 -18.79 8.52
CA CYS A 308 -7.58 -18.53 7.10
C CYS A 308 -8.10 -17.14 6.73
N ALA A 309 -7.22 -16.14 6.58
CA ALA A 309 -7.57 -14.86 5.95
C ALA A 309 -8.36 -15.13 4.66
N PRO A 310 -9.59 -14.61 4.49
CA PRO A 310 -10.40 -14.93 3.32
C PRO A 310 -9.71 -14.43 2.05
N PRO A 311 -9.82 -15.17 0.93
CA PRO A 311 -9.15 -14.76 -0.29
C PRO A 311 -9.73 -13.43 -0.80
N SER A 312 -8.87 -12.52 -1.26
CA SER A 312 -9.27 -11.17 -1.67
C SER A 312 -8.55 -10.73 -2.94
N ILE A 313 -9.12 -9.73 -3.63
CA ILE A 313 -8.46 -9.02 -4.74
C ILE A 313 -7.82 -7.76 -4.14
N THR A 314 -6.52 -7.59 -4.31
CA THR A 314 -5.75 -6.48 -3.73
C THR A 314 -5.26 -5.48 -4.78
N PHE A 315 -4.95 -5.95 -6.00
CA PHE A 315 -4.57 -5.07 -7.12
C PHE A 315 -5.24 -5.46 -8.44
N ILE A 316 -5.49 -4.47 -9.28
CA ILE A 316 -5.84 -4.61 -10.69
C ILE A 316 -4.77 -3.87 -11.51
N SER A 317 -4.05 -4.59 -12.37
CA SER A 317 -2.96 -4.09 -13.21
C SER A 317 -1.90 -3.27 -12.44
N ASN A 318 -1.47 -3.78 -11.28
CA ASN A 318 -0.57 -3.12 -10.32
C ASN A 318 -1.13 -1.81 -9.70
N VAL A 319 -2.43 -1.53 -9.86
CA VAL A 319 -3.13 -0.48 -9.13
C VAL A 319 -3.86 -1.10 -7.96
N GLU A 320 -3.59 -0.58 -6.77
CA GLU A 320 -4.25 -1.02 -5.54
C GLU A 320 -5.77 -0.77 -5.64
N VAL A 321 -6.58 -1.71 -5.18
CA VAL A 321 -8.05 -1.59 -5.24
C VAL A 321 -8.54 -0.33 -4.54
N GLY A 322 -7.89 0.11 -3.46
CA GLY A 322 -8.21 1.36 -2.76
C GLY A 322 -8.00 2.63 -3.60
N MET A 323 -7.21 2.55 -4.66
CA MET A 323 -6.94 3.65 -5.60
C MET A 323 -7.89 3.65 -6.81
N ILE A 324 -8.86 2.74 -6.84
CA ILE A 324 -9.89 2.64 -7.87
C ILE A 324 -11.20 3.18 -7.32
N ASP A 325 -11.78 4.17 -7.99
CA ASP A 325 -13.05 4.76 -7.57
C ASP A 325 -14.17 3.70 -7.59
N PRO A 326 -14.85 3.46 -6.45
CA PRO A 326 -15.85 2.40 -6.33
C PRO A 326 -17.16 2.72 -7.07
N THR A 327 -17.32 3.93 -7.61
CA THR A 327 -18.48 4.36 -8.40
C THR A 327 -18.17 4.26 -9.88
N THR A 328 -17.08 4.89 -10.33
CA THR A 328 -16.72 5.00 -11.75
C THR A 328 -15.84 3.86 -12.24
N GLY A 329 -15.09 3.19 -11.36
CA GLY A 329 -14.12 2.15 -11.74
C GLY A 329 -12.83 2.68 -12.34
N LEU A 330 -12.59 4.00 -12.27
CA LEU A 330 -11.39 4.66 -12.75
C LEU A 330 -10.31 4.73 -11.66
N ALA A 331 -9.05 4.59 -12.04
CA ALA A 331 -7.91 4.56 -11.15
C ALA A 331 -7.22 5.93 -10.99
N ASN A 332 -6.77 6.23 -9.77
CA ASN A 332 -5.85 7.32 -9.48
C ASN A 332 -4.44 6.74 -9.30
N TRP A 333 -3.61 6.75 -10.34
CA TRP A 333 -2.33 6.05 -10.32
C TRP A 333 -1.23 6.77 -11.09
N GLY A 334 -0.04 6.85 -10.47
CA GLY A 334 1.14 7.50 -11.05
C GLY A 334 1.02 9.02 -11.18
N GLY A 335 0.28 9.66 -10.27
CA GLY A 335 0.05 11.12 -10.28
C GLY A 335 -1.02 11.58 -11.27
N VAL A 336 -1.67 10.65 -12.00
CA VAL A 336 -2.73 10.94 -12.97
C VAL A 336 -4.05 10.34 -12.44
N THR A 337 -5.10 11.16 -12.44
CA THR A 337 -6.44 10.75 -11.99
C THR A 337 -7.27 10.18 -13.14
N GLN A 338 -8.38 9.51 -12.81
CA GLN A 338 -9.41 9.06 -13.76
C GLN A 338 -8.88 8.14 -14.89
N ARG A 339 -8.06 7.14 -14.55
CA ARG A 339 -7.46 6.22 -15.54
C ARG A 339 -8.29 4.95 -15.73
N PRO A 340 -8.75 4.61 -16.95
CA PRO A 340 -9.37 3.32 -17.23
C PRO A 340 -8.32 2.21 -17.39
N PHE A 341 -8.78 0.97 -17.56
CA PHE A 341 -7.93 -0.21 -17.75
C PHE A 341 -8.11 -0.80 -19.15
N ALA A 342 -7.04 -1.28 -19.76
CA ALA A 342 -7.06 -1.75 -21.14
C ALA A 342 -6.44 -3.15 -21.29
N ARG A 343 -6.91 -3.90 -22.29
CA ARG A 343 -6.32 -5.14 -22.82
C ARG A 343 -5.99 -6.19 -21.77
N ASN A 344 -4.73 -6.37 -21.37
CA ASN A 344 -4.38 -7.40 -20.39
C ASN A 344 -4.53 -6.82 -18.98
N ILE A 345 -5.70 -7.06 -18.38
CA ILE A 345 -5.99 -6.69 -17.02
C ILE A 345 -5.47 -7.78 -16.09
N ARG A 346 -4.40 -7.47 -15.34
CA ARG A 346 -3.80 -8.39 -14.37
C ARG A 346 -4.57 -8.30 -13.06
N ILE A 347 -5.09 -9.40 -12.55
CA ILE A 347 -5.85 -9.42 -11.28
C ILE A 347 -4.98 -10.09 -10.24
N GLN A 348 -4.66 -9.38 -9.17
CA GLN A 348 -3.79 -9.83 -8.09
C GLN A 348 -4.55 -9.80 -6.77
N GLY A 349 -4.10 -10.60 -5.83
CA GLY A 349 -4.81 -10.77 -4.58
C GLY A 349 -4.02 -11.58 -3.57
N SER A 350 -4.66 -11.86 -2.45
CA SER A 350 -4.16 -12.80 -1.46
C SER A 350 -5.01 -14.05 -1.47
N MET A 351 -4.35 -15.19 -1.27
CA MET A 351 -5.00 -16.45 -0.93
C MET A 351 -4.76 -16.72 0.56
N PRO A 352 -5.45 -17.68 1.20
CA PRO A 352 -5.16 -18.05 2.58
C PRO A 352 -3.87 -18.90 2.68
N GLU A 353 -3.12 -18.77 3.78
CA GLU A 353 -1.83 -19.47 3.96
C GLU A 353 -2.06 -20.96 4.21
N LEU A 354 -1.49 -21.85 3.39
CA LEU A 354 -1.69 -23.30 3.57
C LEU A 354 -1.05 -23.84 4.86
N VAL A 355 -0.05 -23.14 5.39
CA VAL A 355 0.56 -23.48 6.69
C VAL A 355 -0.43 -23.25 7.83
N ASN A 356 -1.28 -22.23 7.70
CA ASN A 356 -2.30 -21.88 8.69
C ASN A 356 -3.66 -22.56 8.37
N CYS A 357 -3.87 -22.93 7.10
CA CYS A 357 -5.07 -23.54 6.53
C CYS A 357 -4.79 -24.82 5.72
N PRO A 358 -4.34 -25.91 6.35
CA PRO A 358 -4.00 -27.11 5.60
C PRO A 358 -5.18 -27.67 4.78
N ASP A 359 -6.41 -27.51 5.25
CA ASP A 359 -7.62 -27.98 4.55
C ASP A 359 -7.87 -27.25 3.21
N LEU A 360 -7.38 -26.02 3.07
CA LEU A 360 -7.52 -25.23 1.84
C LEU A 360 -6.61 -25.71 0.71
N ALA A 361 -5.74 -26.69 0.96
CA ALA A 361 -5.05 -27.41 -0.11
C ALA A 361 -6.02 -28.17 -1.03
N ASN A 362 -7.22 -28.51 -0.54
CA ASN A 362 -8.26 -29.18 -1.33
C ASN A 362 -9.25 -28.20 -1.99
N TYR A 363 -8.89 -26.92 -2.08
CA TYR A 363 -9.75 -25.88 -2.62
C TYR A 363 -9.24 -25.36 -3.96
N GLU A 364 -10.17 -24.85 -4.73
CA GLU A 364 -9.96 -24.15 -5.98
C GLU A 364 -10.68 -22.81 -5.96
N TYR A 365 -10.14 -21.85 -6.69
CA TYR A 365 -10.71 -20.52 -6.80
C TYR A 365 -10.89 -20.11 -8.25
N ARG A 366 -11.69 -19.08 -8.47
CA ARG A 366 -11.90 -18.50 -9.79
C ARG A 366 -12.15 -17.01 -9.69
N VAL A 367 -11.60 -16.26 -10.64
CA VAL A 367 -11.95 -14.86 -10.84
C VAL A 367 -13.12 -14.78 -11.81
N GLU A 368 -14.15 -14.04 -11.43
CA GLU A 368 -15.35 -13.84 -12.25
C GLU A 368 -15.45 -12.38 -12.65
N VAL A 369 -15.83 -12.15 -13.91
CA VAL A 369 -16.08 -10.82 -14.47
C VAL A 369 -17.52 -10.75 -14.92
N ASP A 370 -18.22 -9.73 -14.48
CA ASP A 370 -19.55 -9.36 -14.95
C ASP A 370 -19.46 -8.08 -15.78
N GLN A 371 -19.86 -8.20 -17.05
CA GLN A 371 -19.89 -7.11 -18.03
C GLN A 371 -21.30 -6.51 -18.21
N GLY A 372 -22.17 -6.65 -17.21
CA GLY A 372 -23.52 -6.06 -17.19
C GLY A 372 -24.68 -7.06 -17.26
N ALA A 373 -24.40 -8.35 -17.44
CA ALA A 373 -25.41 -9.42 -17.45
C ALA A 373 -25.73 -9.95 -16.04
N GLY A 374 -24.96 -9.54 -15.03
CA GLY A 374 -24.94 -10.14 -13.71
C GLY A 374 -23.89 -11.26 -13.64
N PHE A 375 -23.43 -11.54 -12.42
CA PHE A 375 -22.52 -12.66 -12.21
C PHE A 375 -23.21 -14.00 -12.52
N PRO A 376 -22.46 -15.01 -13.00
CA PRO A 376 -22.98 -16.34 -13.28
C PRO A 376 -23.69 -16.97 -12.07
N THR A 377 -24.74 -17.74 -12.32
CA THR A 377 -25.39 -18.56 -11.29
C THR A 377 -24.59 -19.85 -11.05
N PHE A 378 -24.41 -20.22 -9.78
CA PHE A 378 -23.52 -21.34 -9.40
C PHE A 378 -24.04 -22.74 -9.76
N ALA A 379 -25.32 -22.87 -10.11
CA ALA A 379 -26.00 -24.16 -10.20
C ALA A 379 -25.80 -24.93 -11.53
N ASP A 380 -25.00 -24.43 -12.47
CA ASP A 380 -24.84 -25.05 -13.78
C ASP A 380 -23.38 -25.47 -14.05
N PRO A 381 -22.98 -26.71 -13.72
CA PRO A 381 -21.66 -27.26 -14.05
C PRO A 381 -21.41 -27.38 -15.57
N GLY A 382 -22.42 -27.08 -16.41
CA GLY A 382 -22.34 -27.09 -17.87
C GLY A 382 -22.07 -25.74 -18.53
N VAL A 383 -22.05 -24.63 -17.78
CA VAL A 383 -21.60 -23.35 -18.34
C VAL A 383 -20.08 -23.39 -18.44
N VAL A 384 -19.61 -23.81 -19.62
CA VAL A 384 -18.23 -23.58 -20.05
C VAL A 384 -18.03 -22.07 -20.02
N HIS A 385 -17.39 -21.56 -18.96
CA HIS A 385 -16.72 -20.28 -19.04
C HIS A 385 -15.52 -20.53 -19.93
N PRO A 386 -15.48 -20.00 -21.17
CA PRO A 386 -14.43 -20.37 -22.10
C PRO A 386 -13.08 -19.95 -21.53
N ALA A 387 -12.39 -20.92 -20.92
CA ALA A 387 -10.98 -20.89 -20.64
C ALA A 387 -10.14 -20.71 -21.93
N SER A 388 -10.78 -20.67 -23.11
CA SER A 388 -10.10 -20.70 -24.40
C SER A 388 -9.82 -19.35 -25.05
N GLU A 389 -10.38 -18.21 -24.63
CA GLU A 389 -10.11 -16.95 -25.38
C GLU A 389 -9.66 -15.75 -24.54
N ASN A 390 -10.07 -15.58 -23.29
CA ASN A 390 -9.76 -14.34 -22.56
C ASN A 390 -9.00 -14.49 -21.23
N TRP A 391 -8.85 -15.68 -20.66
CA TRP A 391 -8.03 -15.86 -19.45
C TRP A 391 -6.66 -16.39 -19.84
N ARG A 392 -5.61 -15.62 -19.58
CA ARG A 392 -4.26 -15.96 -20.03
C ARG A 392 -3.48 -16.68 -18.94
N ARG A 393 -3.01 -17.88 -19.29
CA ARG A 393 -2.07 -18.74 -18.54
C ARG A 393 -0.85 -17.98 -18.04
N MET A 394 -0.48 -18.19 -16.79
CA MET A 394 0.79 -17.73 -16.22
C MET A 394 1.81 -18.87 -16.18
N VAL A 395 3.01 -18.61 -16.71
CA VAL A 395 4.15 -19.54 -16.76
C VAL A 395 5.25 -18.99 -15.84
N ARG A 396 6.29 -19.72 -15.44
CA ARG A 396 7.37 -19.11 -14.64
C ARG A 396 8.06 -17.93 -15.38
N PRO A 397 8.26 -16.75 -14.76
CA PRO A 397 9.13 -15.70 -15.29
C PRO A 397 10.58 -15.91 -14.84
N THR A 398 11.46 -16.06 -15.83
CA THR A 398 12.92 -15.89 -15.79
C THR A 398 13.78 -16.86 -14.93
N PRO A 399 15.00 -17.22 -15.42
CA PRO A 399 15.91 -18.14 -14.75
C PRO A 399 16.71 -17.54 -13.57
N ALA A 400 16.44 -16.29 -13.15
CA ALA A 400 17.31 -15.53 -12.23
C ALA A 400 16.78 -15.36 -10.80
N SER A 401 15.55 -15.81 -10.47
CA SER A 401 14.99 -15.75 -9.10
C SER A 401 15.29 -17.05 -8.33
N PRO A 402 15.60 -17.01 -7.01
CA PRO A 402 15.93 -18.17 -6.16
C PRO A 402 14.70 -19.04 -5.82
N CYS A 403 13.81 -19.21 -6.79
CA CYS A 403 12.55 -19.91 -6.67
C CYS A 403 12.73 -21.41 -7.03
N PRO A 404 12.18 -22.36 -6.24
CA PRO A 404 12.43 -23.80 -6.41
C PRO A 404 11.69 -24.46 -7.59
N ILE A 405 10.77 -23.75 -8.26
CA ILE A 405 9.96 -24.25 -9.39
C ILE A 405 10.71 -24.20 -10.73
N SER A 406 10.50 -25.17 -11.60
CA SER A 406 11.07 -25.29 -12.95
C SER A 406 10.51 -24.24 -13.93
N ARG A 407 11.25 -23.93 -15.00
CA ARG A 407 10.77 -23.07 -16.11
C ARG A 407 9.52 -23.63 -16.81
N ASN A 408 9.29 -24.93 -16.68
CA ASN A 408 8.16 -25.62 -17.29
C ASN A 408 6.95 -25.76 -16.36
N ASP A 409 7.05 -25.33 -15.10
CA ASP A 409 5.93 -25.36 -14.17
C ASP A 409 4.94 -24.26 -14.56
N THR A 410 3.68 -24.63 -14.68
CA THR A 410 2.62 -23.76 -15.20
C THR A 410 1.48 -23.65 -14.21
N TYR A 411 0.96 -22.44 -14.10
CA TYR A 411 -0.19 -22.13 -13.27
C TYR A 411 -1.41 -21.93 -14.17
N ASP A 412 -2.24 -22.97 -14.29
CA ASP A 412 -3.34 -23.05 -15.26
C ASP A 412 -4.68 -23.29 -14.56
N SER A 413 -5.73 -22.70 -15.09
CA SER A 413 -7.10 -23.07 -14.73
C SER A 413 -7.56 -24.32 -15.48
N ASP A 414 -8.58 -24.98 -14.94
CA ASP A 414 -9.30 -26.03 -15.64
C ASP A 414 -10.20 -25.48 -16.76
N ALA A 415 -10.92 -26.36 -17.47
CA ALA A 415 -11.81 -25.98 -18.56
C ALA A 415 -12.99 -25.09 -18.14
N LEU A 416 -13.24 -24.94 -16.83
CA LEU A 416 -14.31 -24.16 -16.23
C LEU A 416 -13.78 -22.87 -15.55
N GLY A 417 -12.47 -22.60 -15.67
CA GLY A 417 -11.81 -21.41 -15.15
C GLY A 417 -11.39 -21.50 -13.68
N TRP A 418 -11.40 -22.69 -13.07
CA TRP A 418 -10.97 -22.89 -11.68
C TRP A 418 -9.47 -23.14 -11.58
N PHE A 419 -8.81 -22.47 -10.65
CA PHE A 419 -7.40 -22.61 -10.35
C PHE A 419 -7.21 -23.27 -8.98
N SER A 420 -6.22 -24.16 -8.85
CA SER A 420 -5.86 -24.73 -7.56
C SER A 420 -5.23 -23.68 -6.63
N VAL A 421 -5.63 -23.68 -5.36
CA VAL A 421 -5.00 -22.86 -4.30
C VAL A 421 -3.56 -23.33 -4.06
N THR A 422 -3.31 -24.65 -4.08
CA THR A 422 -1.96 -25.20 -3.92
C THR A 422 -1.03 -24.75 -5.04
N ASP A 423 -1.53 -24.75 -6.28
CA ASP A 423 -0.70 -24.29 -7.39
C ASP A 423 -0.43 -22.79 -7.28
N TYR A 424 -1.36 -21.94 -6.81
CA TYR A 424 -1.11 -20.52 -6.57
C TYR A 424 0.03 -20.30 -5.57
N ARG A 425 -0.06 -20.97 -4.42
CA ARG A 425 0.88 -20.84 -3.31
C ARG A 425 2.29 -21.34 -3.63
N ARG A 426 2.45 -22.20 -4.64
CA ARG A 426 3.79 -22.60 -5.14
C ARG A 426 4.56 -21.46 -5.81
N PHE A 427 3.86 -20.45 -6.32
CA PHE A 427 4.47 -19.27 -6.97
C PHE A 427 4.62 -18.09 -6.01
N ASP A 428 4.12 -18.23 -4.79
CA ASP A 428 4.23 -17.22 -3.75
C ASP A 428 5.66 -17.15 -3.19
N GLY A 429 6.12 -15.94 -2.83
CA GLY A 429 7.49 -15.71 -2.38
C GLY A 429 8.57 -15.69 -3.49
N CYS A 430 8.20 -15.72 -4.77
CA CYS A 430 9.14 -15.73 -5.90
C CYS A 430 9.44 -14.34 -6.51
N GLY A 431 9.10 -13.26 -5.80
CA GLY A 431 9.23 -11.86 -6.23
C GLY A 431 7.87 -11.15 -6.24
N ASP A 432 7.52 -10.47 -7.35
CA ASP A 432 6.19 -9.91 -7.58
C ASP A 432 5.09 -10.93 -7.20
N PRO A 433 4.04 -10.52 -6.45
CA PRO A 433 2.96 -11.43 -6.07
C PRO A 433 2.37 -12.15 -7.29
N PRO A 434 2.13 -13.47 -7.22
CA PRO A 434 1.49 -14.18 -8.32
C PRO A 434 0.12 -13.54 -8.61
N SER A 435 -0.23 -13.38 -9.88
CA SER A 435 -1.58 -12.92 -10.21
C SER A 435 -2.57 -14.04 -9.92
N LEU A 436 -3.77 -13.68 -9.47
CA LEU A 436 -4.89 -14.60 -9.37
C LEU A 436 -5.32 -15.05 -10.77
N ALA A 437 -5.41 -14.10 -11.70
CA ALA A 437 -5.71 -14.37 -13.10
C ALA A 437 -5.31 -13.17 -13.98
N VAL A 438 -5.17 -13.37 -15.29
CA VAL A 438 -4.99 -12.28 -16.27
C VAL A 438 -6.13 -12.33 -17.27
N TRP A 439 -6.89 -11.26 -17.31
CA TRP A 439 -8.01 -11.12 -18.22
C TRP A 439 -7.61 -10.31 -19.46
N ASP A 440 -7.87 -10.86 -20.64
CA ASP A 440 -7.88 -10.16 -21.91
C ASP A 440 -9.25 -9.49 -22.10
N SER A 441 -9.30 -8.19 -21.81
CA SER A 441 -10.52 -7.40 -21.87
C SER A 441 -10.90 -7.00 -23.29
N THR A 442 -10.13 -7.36 -24.33
CA THR A 442 -10.38 -6.91 -25.71
C THR A 442 -11.72 -7.35 -26.30
N SER A 443 -12.40 -8.33 -25.69
CA SER A 443 -13.76 -8.72 -26.06
C SER A 443 -14.86 -7.91 -25.35
N GLY A 444 -14.51 -7.10 -24.35
CA GLY A 444 -15.43 -6.20 -23.65
C GLY A 444 -15.68 -4.93 -24.46
N ALA A 445 -16.86 -4.34 -24.31
CA ALA A 445 -17.14 -3.02 -24.88
C ALA A 445 -16.21 -1.96 -24.23
N SER A 446 -15.73 -1.01 -25.02
CA SER A 446 -15.05 0.17 -24.47
C SER A 446 -16.03 0.98 -23.60
N ASP A 447 -15.48 1.71 -22.64
CA ASP A 447 -16.18 2.44 -21.57
C ASP A 447 -17.10 1.59 -20.69
N ALA A 448 -17.00 0.26 -20.80
CA ALA A 448 -17.80 -0.63 -19.97
C ALA A 448 -17.31 -0.59 -18.53
N LEU A 449 -18.23 -0.26 -17.61
CA LEU A 449 -18.04 -0.49 -16.19
C LEU A 449 -18.30 -1.96 -15.87
N VAL A 450 -17.25 -2.70 -15.58
CA VAL A 450 -17.33 -4.13 -15.24
C VAL A 450 -17.15 -4.36 -13.75
N ARG A 451 -17.61 -5.52 -13.28
CA ARG A 451 -17.41 -5.97 -11.90
C ARG A 451 -16.56 -7.22 -11.89
N VAL A 452 -15.51 -7.22 -11.07
CA VAL A 452 -14.60 -8.35 -10.89
C VAL A 452 -14.76 -8.87 -9.47
N ARG A 453 -14.89 -10.18 -9.28
CA ARG A 453 -14.91 -10.81 -7.95
C ARG A 453 -14.13 -12.11 -7.93
N LEU A 454 -13.83 -12.57 -6.72
CA LEU A 454 -13.17 -13.83 -6.44
C LEU A 454 -14.17 -14.80 -5.80
N VAL A 455 -14.16 -16.05 -6.24
CA VAL A 455 -14.94 -17.13 -5.65
C VAL A 455 -14.03 -18.30 -5.33
N MET A 456 -14.34 -19.05 -4.27
CA MET A 456 -13.57 -20.21 -3.85
C MET A 456 -14.51 -21.35 -3.44
N ARG A 457 -14.11 -22.58 -3.72
CA ARG A 457 -14.83 -23.81 -3.37
C ARG A 457 -13.89 -24.96 -3.05
N GLU A 458 -14.40 -25.97 -2.35
CA GLU A 458 -13.73 -27.26 -2.30
C GLU A 458 -13.74 -27.91 -3.70
N ILE A 459 -12.65 -28.57 -4.08
CA ILE A 459 -12.49 -29.18 -5.41
C ILE A 459 -13.66 -30.13 -5.69
N GLY A 460 -14.36 -29.89 -6.81
CA GLY A 460 -15.51 -30.69 -7.24
C GLY A 460 -16.85 -30.32 -6.60
N ALA A 461 -16.90 -29.34 -5.70
CA ALA A 461 -18.16 -28.84 -5.14
C ALA A 461 -18.97 -28.06 -6.18
N THR A 462 -20.30 -28.11 -6.09
CA THR A 462 -21.20 -27.36 -7.01
C THR A 462 -21.53 -25.95 -6.54
N THR A 463 -21.14 -25.58 -5.32
CA THR A 463 -21.40 -24.26 -4.73
C THR A 463 -20.13 -23.69 -4.12
N PRO A 464 -19.87 -22.38 -4.25
CA PRO A 464 -18.74 -21.75 -3.58
C PRO A 464 -18.93 -21.74 -2.07
N THR A 465 -17.83 -22.00 -1.35
CA THR A 465 -17.72 -21.76 0.09
C THR A 465 -17.43 -20.30 0.40
N TYR A 466 -16.86 -19.56 -0.55
CA TYR A 466 -16.56 -18.14 -0.40
C TYR A 466 -16.82 -17.34 -1.69
N VAL A 467 -17.31 -16.12 -1.51
CA VAL A 467 -17.54 -15.13 -2.58
C VAL A 467 -17.10 -13.76 -2.04
N SER A 468 -16.12 -13.13 -2.69
CA SER A 468 -15.64 -11.81 -2.30
C SER A 468 -16.64 -10.70 -2.65
N GLY A 469 -16.42 -9.51 -2.09
CA GLY A 469 -16.95 -8.28 -2.68
C GLY A 469 -16.47 -8.09 -4.12
N SER A 470 -17.20 -7.32 -4.93
CA SER A 470 -16.81 -7.04 -6.31
C SER A 470 -16.07 -5.70 -6.42
N VAL A 471 -14.95 -5.70 -7.12
CA VAL A 471 -14.22 -4.49 -7.55
C VAL A 471 -14.82 -4.00 -8.86
N ARG A 472 -15.06 -2.69 -8.98
CA ARG A 472 -15.50 -2.09 -10.24
C ARG A 472 -14.31 -1.58 -11.03
N VAL A 473 -14.33 -1.80 -12.33
CA VAL A 473 -13.23 -1.44 -13.24
C VAL A 473 -13.85 -0.86 -14.51
N GLN A 474 -13.47 0.36 -14.88
CA GLN A 474 -13.82 0.92 -16.19
C GLN A 474 -12.80 0.45 -17.22
N ILE A 475 -13.30 -0.11 -18.31
CA ILE A 475 -12.48 -0.60 -19.41
C ILE A 475 -12.43 0.45 -20.49
N ASP A 476 -11.25 0.68 -21.04
CA ASP A 476 -11.08 1.39 -22.28
C ASP A 476 -10.18 0.55 -23.19
N ASN A 477 -10.74 0.05 -24.28
CA ASN A 477 -9.98 -0.67 -25.30
C ASN A 477 -9.84 0.13 -26.60
N ASP A 478 -10.44 1.31 -26.69
CA ASP A 478 -10.46 2.12 -27.91
C ASP A 478 -9.16 2.90 -28.04
N LEU A 479 -8.53 2.80 -29.21
CA LEU A 479 -7.31 3.55 -29.51
C LEU A 479 -7.69 4.81 -30.26
N ILE A 480 -7.06 5.94 -29.92
CA ILE A 480 -7.10 7.18 -30.71
C ILE A 480 -6.97 6.84 -32.19
N SER A 481 -8.06 7.00 -32.94
CA SER A 481 -8.12 6.64 -34.36
C SER A 481 -7.47 7.71 -35.26
N LEU A 482 -6.88 7.25 -36.36
CA LEU A 482 -6.41 8.13 -37.43
C LEU A 482 -7.50 8.32 -38.49
N PRO A 483 -7.48 9.42 -39.26
CA PRO A 483 -8.43 9.63 -40.34
C PRO A 483 -8.28 8.55 -41.42
N ASP A 484 -9.39 8.16 -42.06
CA ASP A 484 -9.42 7.17 -43.14
C ASP A 484 -8.46 7.49 -44.30
N ASN A 485 -8.18 8.78 -44.50
CA ASN A 485 -7.17 9.26 -45.42
C ASN A 485 -6.21 10.22 -44.71
N LEU A 486 -4.98 9.76 -44.46
CA LEU A 486 -3.92 10.55 -43.83
C LEU A 486 -3.54 11.81 -44.63
N LEU A 487 -3.90 11.89 -45.92
CA LEU A 487 -3.67 13.04 -46.82
C LEU A 487 -4.87 14.01 -46.88
N GLN A 488 -5.98 13.73 -46.19
CA GLN A 488 -7.09 14.68 -46.13
C GLN A 488 -6.76 15.82 -45.17
N THR A 489 -6.57 17.00 -45.73
CA THR A 489 -6.63 18.26 -44.99
C THR A 489 -8.10 18.56 -44.68
N SER A 490 -8.40 18.89 -43.42
CA SER A 490 -9.60 19.59 -42.93
C SER A 490 -10.99 18.91 -42.95
N SER A 491 -11.12 17.58 -43.16
CA SER A 491 -12.44 16.91 -43.10
C SER A 491 -12.46 15.47 -42.53
N GLY A 492 -11.43 15.06 -41.78
CA GLY A 492 -11.27 13.68 -41.33
C GLY A 492 -12.32 13.16 -40.34
N THR A 493 -12.63 11.86 -40.44
CA THR A 493 -13.53 11.07 -39.58
C THR A 493 -12.84 10.45 -38.34
N GLY A 494 -11.54 10.73 -38.12
CA GLY A 494 -10.75 10.15 -37.03
C GLY A 494 -10.49 11.10 -35.85
N ASP A 495 -10.14 10.53 -34.72
CA ASP A 495 -9.93 11.19 -33.42
C ASP A 495 -8.74 12.15 -33.42
N MET A 496 -7.70 11.82 -34.18
CA MET A 496 -6.47 12.61 -34.25
C MET A 496 -6.26 13.17 -35.64
N TRP A 497 -5.90 14.45 -35.73
CA TRP A 497 -5.54 15.10 -36.99
C TRP A 497 -4.60 16.27 -36.73
N PHE A 498 -3.66 16.56 -37.63
CA PHE A 498 -2.90 17.81 -37.60
C PHE A 498 -2.40 18.21 -38.98
N ASP A 499 -2.16 19.51 -39.17
CA ASP A 499 -1.48 20.08 -40.32
C ASP A 499 -0.45 21.14 -39.88
N ILE A 500 0.45 21.47 -40.80
CA ILE A 500 1.50 22.47 -40.63
C ILE A 500 1.13 23.70 -41.44
N TYR A 501 1.31 24.87 -40.88
CA TYR A 501 1.07 26.17 -41.49
C TYR A 501 2.39 26.94 -41.49
N ARG A 502 2.58 27.82 -42.47
CA ARG A 502 3.59 28.87 -42.29
C ARG A 502 3.06 29.87 -41.26
N ALA A 503 3.95 30.42 -40.44
CA ALA A 503 3.57 31.44 -39.46
C ALA A 503 2.76 32.56 -40.14
N SER A 504 1.62 32.95 -39.54
CA SER A 504 0.66 33.94 -40.03
C SER A 504 -0.19 33.57 -41.27
N GLU A 505 -0.02 32.38 -41.84
CA GLU A 505 -0.86 31.88 -42.93
C GLU A 505 -2.09 31.10 -42.40
N THR A 506 -3.16 31.10 -43.20
CA THR A 506 -4.42 30.41 -42.87
C THR A 506 -4.63 29.10 -43.63
N SER A 507 -3.78 28.81 -44.62
CA SER A 507 -3.82 27.58 -45.41
C SER A 507 -2.70 26.64 -44.98
N PRO A 508 -2.98 25.33 -44.84
CA PRO A 508 -1.94 24.37 -44.49
C PRO A 508 -0.95 24.20 -45.65
N LEU A 509 0.28 23.85 -45.31
CA LEU A 509 1.27 23.36 -46.26
C LEU A 509 0.75 22.04 -46.84
N GLY A 510 0.59 21.98 -48.17
CA GLY A 510 0.21 20.74 -48.83
C GLY A 510 1.33 19.69 -48.76
N ASP A 511 0.96 18.41 -48.89
CA ASP A 511 1.93 17.32 -48.98
C ASP A 511 2.87 17.56 -50.17
N GLN A 512 4.19 17.58 -49.90
CA GLN A 512 5.25 17.92 -50.87
C GLN A 512 5.30 19.38 -51.35
N CYS A 513 4.57 20.31 -50.72
CA CYS A 513 4.72 21.73 -51.03
C CYS A 513 6.12 22.22 -50.63
N LYS A 514 6.72 23.04 -51.52
CA LYS A 514 7.91 23.81 -51.22
C LYS A 514 7.53 24.92 -50.25
N VAL A 515 8.12 24.91 -49.06
CA VAL A 515 8.15 26.10 -48.21
C VAL A 515 9.23 27.00 -48.80
N GLU A 516 8.81 27.97 -49.61
CA GLU A 516 9.70 29.05 -50.06
C GLU A 516 10.03 29.93 -48.86
N GLY A 517 11.26 29.85 -48.36
CA GLY A 517 11.78 30.89 -47.48
C GLY A 517 12.12 32.07 -48.37
N ASP A 518 11.54 33.25 -48.18
CA ASP A 518 11.88 34.46 -48.94
C ASP A 518 13.30 34.99 -48.57
N GLY A 519 14.29 34.09 -48.42
CA GLY A 519 15.58 34.37 -47.78
C GLY A 519 15.50 34.58 -46.26
N ALA A 520 14.35 34.33 -45.63
CA ALA A 520 14.09 34.50 -44.20
C ALA A 520 13.99 33.16 -43.45
N ASP A 521 14.01 33.20 -42.11
CA ASP A 521 13.87 32.01 -41.26
C ASP A 521 12.55 31.28 -41.50
N VAL A 522 12.60 29.94 -41.54
CA VAL A 522 11.42 29.10 -41.74
C VAL A 522 10.71 28.92 -40.40
N VAL A 523 9.64 29.70 -40.19
CA VAL A 523 8.81 29.66 -38.98
C VAL A 523 7.47 29.00 -39.29
N LEU A 524 7.11 28.00 -38.47
CA LEU A 524 5.94 27.14 -38.68
C LEU A 524 4.98 27.22 -37.49
N ASP A 525 3.68 27.16 -37.79
CA ASP A 525 2.63 26.91 -36.82
C ASP A 525 2.08 25.49 -37.04
N MET A 526 1.85 24.74 -35.98
CA MET A 526 1.21 23.43 -36.02
C MET A 526 -0.18 23.54 -35.41
N LYS A 527 -1.19 23.10 -36.13
CA LYS A 527 -2.58 23.08 -35.65
C LYS A 527 -3.17 21.71 -35.86
N GLY A 528 -4.02 21.29 -34.94
CA GLY A 528 -4.62 19.97 -35.02
C GLY A 528 -5.72 19.76 -34.01
N ARG A 529 -6.10 18.50 -33.86
CA ARG A 529 -7.05 18.03 -32.87
C ARG A 529 -6.69 16.63 -32.38
N ILE A 530 -7.11 16.34 -31.17
CA ILE A 530 -7.13 15.00 -30.57
C ILE A 530 -8.47 14.89 -29.84
N ASN A 531 -9.19 13.79 -30.04
CA ASN A 531 -10.46 13.53 -29.37
C ASN A 531 -10.41 12.12 -28.77
N ASP A 532 -10.27 12.04 -27.46
CA ASP A 532 -10.12 10.78 -26.75
C ASP A 532 -10.62 10.99 -25.32
N ASP A 533 -11.64 10.23 -24.91
CA ASP A 533 -12.31 10.37 -23.59
C ASP A 533 -11.35 10.11 -22.41
N HIS A 534 -10.13 9.65 -22.70
CA HIS A 534 -9.05 9.40 -21.76
C HIS A 534 -7.72 9.98 -22.24
N PHE A 535 -7.75 11.20 -22.80
CA PHE A 535 -6.56 11.90 -23.23
C PHE A 535 -5.58 12.14 -22.07
N TRP A 536 -4.30 11.86 -22.30
CA TRP A 536 -3.24 12.15 -21.32
C TRP A 536 -2.45 13.41 -21.70
N LYS A 537 -1.75 13.34 -22.82
CA LYS A 537 -0.81 14.37 -23.29
C LYS A 537 -0.42 14.15 -24.75
N TYR A 538 0.32 15.08 -25.32
CA TYR A 538 0.87 14.96 -26.67
C TYR A 538 2.31 15.50 -26.77
N ASP A 539 3.01 15.16 -27.86
CA ASP A 539 4.27 15.80 -28.23
C ASP A 539 4.36 16.05 -29.73
N LEU A 540 5.21 17.02 -30.08
CA LEU A 540 5.61 17.28 -31.46
C LEU A 540 7.12 17.13 -31.58
N ARG A 541 7.55 16.46 -32.64
CA ARG A 541 8.96 16.28 -32.98
C ARG A 541 9.21 16.56 -34.44
N TRP A 542 10.38 17.05 -34.79
CA TRP A 542 10.80 17.22 -36.18
C TRP A 542 11.99 16.33 -36.50
N SER A 543 12.15 15.99 -37.78
CA SER A 543 13.29 15.22 -38.31
C SER A 543 13.52 15.60 -39.77
N GLY A 544 14.69 15.29 -40.32
CA GLY A 544 15.01 15.50 -41.74
C GLY A 544 16.15 16.50 -41.98
N GLY A 545 16.33 16.90 -43.24
CA GLY A 545 17.51 17.67 -43.65
C GLY A 545 18.77 16.79 -43.68
N PHE A 546 19.87 17.27 -43.08
CA PHE A 546 21.10 16.49 -42.89
C PHE A 546 21.26 15.91 -41.48
N VAL A 547 20.34 16.20 -40.54
CA VAL A 547 20.45 15.72 -39.16
C VAL A 547 19.76 14.38 -38.97
N VAL A 548 20.32 13.54 -38.10
CA VAL A 548 19.81 12.20 -37.83
C VAL A 548 18.99 12.18 -36.54
N GLY A 549 17.82 11.56 -36.59
CA GLY A 549 16.92 11.37 -35.45
C GLY A 549 15.70 12.29 -35.47
N ALA A 550 14.85 12.15 -34.46
CA ALA A 550 13.72 13.03 -34.21
C ALA A 550 14.03 13.93 -33.00
N HIS A 551 13.74 15.22 -33.13
CA HIS A 551 14.10 16.28 -32.19
C HIS A 551 12.83 16.99 -31.70
N MET A 552 12.78 17.34 -30.42
CA MET A 552 11.58 17.91 -29.80
C MET A 552 11.25 19.30 -30.37
N ILE A 553 9.98 19.54 -30.66
CA ILE A 553 9.40 20.86 -30.98
C ILE A 553 8.71 21.44 -29.73
N THR A 554 7.96 20.58 -29.02
CA THR A 554 7.19 20.97 -27.83
C THR A 554 8.06 20.99 -26.58
N THR A 555 7.86 21.99 -25.74
CA THR A 555 8.43 22.09 -24.38
C THR A 555 7.53 21.40 -23.37
N ALA A 556 7.95 21.30 -22.10
CA ALA A 556 7.09 20.74 -21.03
C ALA A 556 5.77 21.52 -20.89
N ALA A 557 5.79 22.85 -21.07
CA ALA A 557 4.58 23.68 -21.04
C ALA A 557 3.66 23.46 -22.25
N ASP A 558 4.20 22.95 -23.37
CA ASP A 558 3.40 22.56 -24.52
C ASP A 558 2.88 21.11 -24.39
N GLN A 559 3.57 20.28 -23.59
CA GLN A 559 3.23 18.88 -23.28
C GLN A 559 2.45 18.81 -21.94
N THR A 560 1.34 19.54 -21.83
CA THR A 560 0.53 19.50 -20.61
C THR A 560 -0.12 18.13 -20.45
N ASP A 561 0.02 17.55 -19.27
CA ASP A 561 -1.01 16.63 -18.78
C ASP A 561 -2.34 17.41 -18.71
N PHE A 562 -3.49 16.76 -18.89
CA PHE A 562 -4.80 17.45 -18.95
C PHE A 562 -5.10 18.41 -17.76
N ASP A 563 -4.37 18.26 -16.65
CA ASP A 563 -4.51 19.05 -15.43
C ASP A 563 -3.63 20.33 -15.32
N ASP A 564 -2.85 20.72 -16.34
CA ASP A 564 -1.83 21.79 -16.15
C ASP A 564 -1.82 22.96 -17.15
N GLY A 565 -2.97 23.64 -17.32
CA GLY A 565 -2.97 25.08 -17.63
C GLY A 565 -3.16 25.51 -19.08
N ARG A 566 -3.47 24.60 -20.01
CA ARG A 566 -3.92 24.94 -21.37
C ARG A 566 -5.43 24.95 -21.47
N ALA A 567 -6.00 26.12 -21.79
CA ALA A 567 -7.46 26.30 -21.88
C ALA A 567 -8.11 25.63 -23.11
N ASP A 568 -7.29 25.17 -24.06
CA ASP A 568 -7.71 24.51 -25.28
C ASP A 568 -7.51 22.99 -25.25
N LEU A 569 -7.18 22.44 -24.08
CA LEU A 569 -7.10 21.01 -23.81
C LEU A 569 -7.89 20.67 -22.53
N ASP A 570 -8.51 19.51 -22.50
CA ASP A 570 -9.09 18.88 -21.32
C ASP A 570 -8.89 17.35 -21.36
N ASP A 571 -9.60 16.61 -20.50
CA ASP A 571 -9.46 15.16 -20.39
C ASP A 571 -10.09 14.37 -21.54
N GLU A 572 -10.85 15.04 -22.41
CA GLU A 572 -11.35 14.51 -23.69
C GLU A 572 -10.44 14.88 -24.88
N GLY A 573 -9.40 15.69 -24.66
CA GLY A 573 -8.48 16.15 -25.71
C GLY A 573 -8.63 17.64 -26.05
N THR A 574 -8.73 18.00 -27.32
CA THR A 574 -8.73 19.41 -27.77
C THR A 574 -10.10 20.08 -27.68
N GLN A 575 -10.15 21.32 -27.17
CA GLN A 575 -11.38 22.09 -26.98
C GLN A 575 -11.61 23.19 -28.04
N PRO A 576 -12.85 23.34 -28.56
CA PRO A 576 -13.93 22.37 -28.48
C PRO A 576 -13.60 21.12 -29.32
N PRO A 577 -14.14 19.92 -28.98
CA PRO A 577 -13.79 18.64 -29.62
C PRO A 577 -13.93 18.59 -31.16
N THR A 578 -14.75 19.48 -31.71
CA THR A 578 -15.01 19.59 -33.16
C THR A 578 -14.05 20.53 -33.89
N SER A 579 -13.21 21.28 -33.18
CA SER A 579 -12.28 22.23 -33.78
C SER A 579 -11.04 21.54 -34.32
N ILE A 580 -10.74 21.75 -35.60
CA ILE A 580 -9.49 21.28 -36.24
C ILE A 580 -8.38 22.35 -36.24
N LEU A 581 -8.65 23.56 -35.75
CA LEU A 581 -7.71 24.69 -35.78
C LEU A 581 -7.16 25.02 -34.39
N VAL A 582 -7.05 24.03 -33.51
CA VAL A 582 -6.47 24.22 -32.17
C VAL A 582 -4.94 24.32 -32.28
N PRO A 583 -4.31 25.38 -31.73
CA PRO A 583 -2.87 25.59 -31.86
C PRO A 583 -2.10 24.54 -31.05
N LEU A 584 -1.36 23.65 -31.72
CA LEU A 584 -0.49 22.67 -31.06
C LEU A 584 0.91 23.25 -30.80
N LYS A 585 1.38 24.14 -31.67
CA LYS A 585 2.57 24.96 -31.46
C LYS A 585 2.55 26.16 -32.40
N ASP A 586 2.70 27.36 -31.85
CA ASP A 586 2.84 28.57 -32.65
C ASP A 586 4.30 29.04 -32.70
N GLY A 587 4.72 29.57 -33.84
CA GLY A 587 6.00 30.24 -34.01
C GLY A 587 7.23 29.33 -33.88
N PHE A 588 7.14 28.06 -34.26
CA PHE A 588 8.29 27.16 -34.25
C PHE A 588 9.32 27.55 -35.33
N ASP A 589 10.46 28.06 -34.89
CA ASP A 589 11.58 28.40 -35.77
C ASP A 589 12.40 27.15 -36.13
N LEU A 590 12.10 26.58 -37.31
CA LEU A 590 12.79 25.41 -37.84
C LEU A 590 14.25 25.75 -38.20
N SER A 591 14.53 26.96 -38.69
CA SER A 591 15.89 27.39 -39.03
C SER A 591 16.79 27.35 -37.80
N ALA A 592 16.36 27.96 -36.70
CA ALA A 592 17.12 27.99 -35.45
C ALA A 592 17.24 26.60 -34.80
N ALA A 593 16.14 25.83 -34.78
CA ALA A 593 16.14 24.47 -34.25
C ALA A 593 17.10 23.56 -35.04
N TYR A 594 17.08 23.65 -36.37
CA TYR A 594 17.98 22.91 -37.23
C TYR A 594 19.43 23.30 -37.00
N ALA A 595 19.76 24.60 -37.02
CA ALA A 595 21.12 25.08 -36.80
C ALA A 595 21.72 24.56 -35.48
N THR A 596 20.91 24.53 -34.42
CA THR A 596 21.30 24.01 -33.11
C THR A 596 21.68 22.53 -33.17
N VAL A 597 20.83 21.69 -33.77
CA VAL A 597 21.09 20.24 -33.89
C VAL A 597 22.24 19.96 -34.86
N ALA A 598 22.27 20.67 -35.99
CA ALA A 598 23.29 20.55 -37.01
C ALA A 598 24.68 20.86 -36.48
N ALA A 599 24.81 21.93 -35.68
CA ALA A 599 26.05 22.29 -35.00
C ALA A 599 26.52 21.16 -34.06
N ALA A 600 25.60 20.59 -33.27
CA ALA A 600 25.92 19.48 -32.38
C ALA A 600 26.34 18.20 -33.13
N GLN A 601 25.83 18.00 -34.35
CA GLN A 601 26.16 16.84 -35.20
C GLN A 601 27.29 17.11 -36.21
N SER A 602 27.91 18.29 -36.18
CA SER A 602 28.97 18.70 -37.12
C SER A 602 28.57 18.61 -38.60
N VAL A 603 27.31 18.94 -38.92
CA VAL A 603 26.80 19.08 -40.30
C VAL A 603 26.52 20.56 -40.61
N PRO A 604 26.32 20.95 -41.90
CA PRO A 604 26.04 22.35 -42.24
C PRO A 604 24.86 22.91 -41.44
N THR A 605 25.08 24.04 -40.77
CA THR A 605 24.10 24.69 -39.87
C THR A 605 23.05 25.52 -40.61
N GLU A 606 23.31 25.85 -41.87
CA GLU A 606 22.29 26.43 -42.74
C GLU A 606 21.23 25.39 -43.07
N LEU A 607 19.95 25.79 -42.96
CA LEU A 607 18.82 24.94 -43.31
C LEU A 607 18.90 24.57 -44.81
N PRO A 608 19.00 23.28 -45.17
CA PRO A 608 19.20 22.87 -46.55
C PRO A 608 17.91 22.89 -47.38
N ASP A 609 18.07 23.17 -48.68
CA ASP A 609 17.00 23.11 -49.67
C ASP A 609 16.76 21.66 -50.09
N VAL A 610 16.02 20.92 -49.26
CA VAL A 610 15.76 19.50 -49.47
C VAL A 610 14.31 19.15 -49.10
N CYS A 611 13.84 18.07 -49.71
CA CYS A 611 12.64 17.37 -49.28
C CYS A 611 12.97 16.39 -48.17
N GLY A 612 12.00 16.10 -47.30
CA GLY A 612 12.10 15.07 -46.28
C GLY A 612 12.14 15.60 -44.84
N PHE A 613 11.88 16.89 -44.63
CA PHE A 613 11.50 17.35 -43.29
C PHE A 613 10.17 16.73 -42.91
N THR A 614 10.09 16.21 -41.69
CA THR A 614 8.91 15.53 -41.17
C THR A 614 8.63 15.98 -39.75
N VAL A 615 7.41 16.46 -39.51
CA VAL A 615 6.88 16.66 -38.15
C VAL A 615 6.09 15.43 -37.76
N HIS A 616 6.36 14.91 -36.58
CA HIS A 616 5.66 13.81 -35.92
C HIS A 616 4.79 14.42 -34.83
N PHE A 617 3.51 14.09 -34.85
CA PHE A 617 2.55 14.39 -33.81
C PHE A 617 2.19 13.09 -33.12
N ARG A 618 2.38 13.03 -31.80
CA ARG A 618 2.07 11.85 -31.00
C ARG A 618 1.15 12.23 -29.86
N ALA A 619 0.06 11.48 -29.70
CA ALA A 619 -0.90 11.65 -28.60
C ALA A 619 -0.95 10.36 -27.77
N TRP A 620 -1.01 10.50 -26.45
CA TRP A 620 -1.09 9.41 -25.50
C TRP A 620 -2.45 9.36 -24.84
N ASP A 621 -2.93 8.13 -24.66
CA ASP A 621 -4.10 7.75 -23.87
C ASP A 621 -3.62 7.39 -22.44
N ARG A 622 -4.40 7.77 -21.41
CA ARG A 622 -4.09 7.55 -19.99
C ARG A 622 -4.44 6.14 -19.49
N ALA A 623 -5.08 5.31 -20.29
CA ALA A 623 -5.46 3.94 -19.94
C ALA A 623 -4.26 3.12 -19.47
N ILE A 624 -4.48 2.35 -18.41
CA ILE A 624 -3.51 1.44 -17.83
C ILE A 624 -3.51 0.17 -18.68
N ASP A 625 -2.57 0.11 -19.64
CA ASP A 625 -2.32 -1.05 -20.50
C ASP A 625 -1.08 -1.80 -20.03
N LEU A 626 -1.25 -3.08 -19.72
CA LEU A 626 -0.14 -4.00 -19.50
C LEU A 626 0.05 -4.88 -20.73
N ASN A 627 1.30 -4.99 -21.20
CA ASN A 627 1.67 -6.02 -22.14
C ASN A 627 2.03 -7.30 -21.39
N PHE A 628 1.17 -8.32 -21.47
CA PHE A 628 1.46 -9.63 -20.91
C PHE A 628 2.10 -10.56 -21.95
N VAL A 629 3.39 -10.88 -21.74
CA VAL A 629 4.13 -11.83 -22.59
C VAL A 629 4.03 -13.23 -22.00
N ARG A 630 3.08 -14.03 -22.50
CA ARG A 630 2.75 -15.38 -22.01
C ARG A 630 3.96 -16.30 -21.86
N SER A 631 4.89 -16.30 -22.81
CA SER A 631 6.05 -17.20 -22.82
C SER A 631 7.11 -16.90 -21.76
N SER A 632 7.09 -15.70 -21.20
CA SER A 632 8.04 -15.25 -20.19
C SER A 632 7.37 -14.74 -18.92
N ASN A 633 6.04 -14.85 -18.83
CA ASN A 633 5.20 -14.34 -17.75
C ASN A 633 5.59 -12.95 -17.27
N TYR A 634 5.86 -12.11 -18.25
CA TYR A 634 6.42 -10.79 -18.04
C TYR A 634 5.33 -9.77 -18.33
N PHE A 635 5.17 -8.85 -17.38
CA PHE A 635 4.31 -7.69 -17.53
C PHE A 635 5.19 -6.47 -17.69
N SER A 636 4.87 -5.67 -18.70
CA SER A 636 5.45 -4.35 -18.85
C SER A 636 4.35 -3.35 -19.11
N ASN A 637 4.42 -2.20 -18.45
CA ASN A 637 3.57 -1.07 -18.77
C ASN A 637 3.73 -0.72 -20.25
N ARG A 638 2.60 -0.58 -20.93
CA ARG A 638 2.56 -0.14 -22.32
C ARG A 638 1.90 1.23 -22.36
N SER A 639 2.63 2.23 -22.81
CA SER A 639 2.02 3.53 -23.10
C SER A 639 1.26 3.43 -24.43
N ARG A 640 -0.07 3.53 -24.36
CA ARG A 640 -0.92 3.63 -25.55
C ARG A 640 -0.74 5.02 -26.16
N HIS A 641 -0.39 5.05 -27.44
CA HIS A 641 -0.25 6.28 -28.18
C HIS A 641 -0.49 6.05 -29.66
N THR A 642 -1.00 7.08 -30.31
CA THR A 642 -1.13 7.16 -31.76
C THR A 642 -0.16 8.22 -32.28
N THR A 643 0.45 7.95 -33.43
CA THR A 643 1.37 8.90 -34.08
C THR A 643 0.91 9.17 -35.50
N MET A 644 0.87 10.45 -35.84
CA MET A 644 0.61 10.97 -37.18
C MET A 644 1.83 11.77 -37.63
N TRP A 645 2.07 11.90 -38.93
CA TRP A 645 3.18 12.71 -39.43
C TRP A 645 2.80 13.48 -40.69
N ARG A 646 3.56 14.55 -40.93
CA ARG A 646 3.47 15.43 -42.10
C ARG A 646 4.86 15.70 -42.61
N SER A 647 5.06 15.50 -43.91
CA SER A 647 6.35 15.72 -44.57
C SER A 647 6.27 16.84 -45.59
N PHE A 648 7.31 17.67 -45.65
CA PHE A 648 7.37 18.83 -46.53
C PHE A 648 8.78 19.04 -47.08
N CYS A 649 8.89 19.95 -48.05
CA CYS A 649 10.15 20.36 -48.63
C CYS A 649 10.46 21.80 -48.22
N VAL A 650 11.73 22.10 -47.98
CA VAL A 650 12.22 23.47 -47.80
C VAL A 650 12.95 23.89 -49.07
N SER A 651 12.71 25.11 -49.54
CA SER A 651 13.45 25.76 -50.60
C SER A 651 13.67 27.21 -50.20
N ARG A 652 14.91 27.65 -50.05
CA ARG A 652 15.24 29.07 -49.89
C ARG A 652 15.32 29.80 -51.22
#